data_AF-A0A507B4U4-F1
#
_entry.id   AF-A0A507B4U4-F1
#
_cell.length_a   1.000
_cell.length_b   1.000
_cell.length_c   1.000
_cell.angle_alpha   90.00
_cell.angle_beta   90.00
_cell.angle_gamma   90.00
#
_symmetry.space_group_name_H-M   'P 1'
#
loop_
_entity.id
_entity.type
_entity.pdbx_description
1 polymer ?
#
loop_
_entity_poly.entity_id
_entity_poly.type
_entity_poly.pdbx_seq_one_letter_code
_entity_poly.pdbx_strand_id
1 'polypeptide(L)'
;MMYTEEQLALYFARIGLSGPQVPKDHQHGGDPLALLAELQKRQIAHVPFEDLDLHYSTHHMLSLDLDDLFEKIVVRRRGGYCMETNTFFAAVLRSLGFTLITCGAKVKFGERFGPWSHMNNIVIINGKRYMVDVGFGGNGPVRPMPLDHGVVVDRILPSRMRVEHKRLPQHSEPAQRLWVFSTQDNADAEWVEQYAFADLEFFPEDFESMNWKIMTSRTIWFTKMVTALRYILNEETNELEGQMILHHNYVRRRTGTENEILVRLENEEQRIKALAEHLDIHITAAEAKCIRGMVTQIPVPDENSRADSDLQKRTAGPNILFVMSDDQDLHMNSMNAMPNVQKLLAEQGTTYNKHYCTNALCCPSRVSLLTGKAVHNTNVTSVVAPYGGYQKFVNTGLNNDYLPIWLEKAGVNAYYVGKLMNEHGVDNYNKPFPKGWKNSNFLLQPGTYDYVNTTWSYDQKKPQNFPGQNAINLITNNSLEMLDHAVNDGKPFFLAVAPAIPHVGIHATGGTYVPEPVDKWKNAFTDATIPPTKNFNPKDPSGGAWVKTLPQLTQDEIDKHNEFYRARLRVVAGIDDMIGEFVAALEKKGILDNTFIVYTTDNGYHIGQHRLGAGKKCGYEEDINIPMVIRGPNVPKNKATDIVTTHTDLAATFMSMLKLKEQPGMDGKAMPLTQKALDDNKNGPSEHVNVEMWSSGTYNENPLIKAAATVYEEDDEEDVKVQAAIPGIGKNTYKSLRLIGSGYNLYYSVWCTNEHELYNMVDDPYQMNNQLADFKAGTDMSQIKGNMMGHPLSKLVPRIDALQLVLKSCKGASCRDPWKTLHPQGNVKSLSDALNPEFDAFYQNQPKVGFTGCKPGYLIELEGPQNAKPYST
;
A
#
# COMPACT_ATOMS: atom_id res chain seq x y z
N MET A 1 -17.22 41.57 30.71
CA MET A 1 -16.30 42.70 30.47
C MET A 1 -16.39 43.10 29.01
N MET A 2 -16.22 44.39 28.71
CA MET A 2 -16.30 44.98 27.36
C MET A 2 -14.99 45.68 27.04
N TYR A 3 -14.56 45.64 25.78
CA TYR A 3 -13.42 46.39 25.27
C TYR A 3 -13.78 47.87 25.08
N THR A 4 -12.80 48.76 25.26
CA THR A 4 -12.97 50.20 25.04
C THR A 4 -13.07 50.53 23.54
N GLU A 5 -13.47 51.76 23.21
CA GLU A 5 -13.52 52.23 21.82
C GLU A 5 -12.12 52.20 21.17
N GLU A 6 -11.06 52.52 21.92
CA GLU A 6 -9.68 52.43 21.42
C GLU A 6 -9.28 50.99 21.12
N GLN A 7 -9.64 50.06 22.00
CA GLN A 7 -9.40 48.63 21.79
C GLN A 7 -10.15 48.10 20.57
N LEU A 8 -11.40 48.49 20.38
CA LEU A 8 -12.19 48.12 19.20
C LEU A 8 -11.58 48.68 17.92
N ALA A 9 -11.09 49.92 17.92
CA ALA A 9 -10.41 50.49 16.77
C ALA A 9 -9.17 49.67 16.34
N LEU A 10 -8.37 49.22 17.31
CA LEU A 10 -7.22 48.35 17.05
C LEU A 10 -7.65 46.96 16.53
N TYR A 11 -8.72 46.39 17.08
CA TYR A 11 -9.29 45.14 16.59
C TYR A 11 -9.77 45.25 15.14
N PHE A 12 -10.47 46.33 14.79
CA PHE A 12 -10.93 46.54 13.41
C PHE A 12 -9.77 46.65 12.43
N ALA A 13 -8.70 47.34 12.81
CA ALA A 13 -7.47 47.36 12.03
C ALA A 13 -6.84 45.96 11.89
N ARG A 14 -6.90 45.09 12.93
CA ARG A 14 -6.41 43.71 12.86
C ARG A 14 -7.15 42.87 11.82
N ILE A 15 -8.46 43.05 11.68
CA ILE A 15 -9.30 42.29 10.73
C ILE A 15 -9.49 43.01 9.38
N GLY A 16 -8.69 44.04 9.10
CA GLY A 16 -8.69 44.72 7.80
C GLY A 16 -9.86 45.68 7.58
N LEU A 17 -10.55 46.12 8.63
CA LEU A 17 -11.58 47.17 8.55
C LEU A 17 -10.96 48.54 8.86
N SER A 18 -11.16 49.52 7.97
CA SER A 18 -10.64 50.88 8.16
C SER A 18 -11.60 51.96 7.62
N GLY A 19 -11.45 53.17 8.16
CA GLY A 19 -12.21 54.35 7.69
C GLY A 19 -13.73 54.19 7.86
N PRO A 20 -14.55 54.46 6.82
CA PRO A 20 -16.01 54.42 6.90
C PRO A 20 -16.60 53.01 7.07
N GLN A 21 -15.78 51.95 6.95
CA GLN A 21 -16.21 50.55 7.18
C GLN A 21 -16.24 50.16 8.66
N VAL A 22 -15.71 51.02 9.55
CA VAL A 22 -15.66 50.74 10.99
C VAL A 22 -17.06 50.90 11.60
N PRO A 23 -17.65 49.82 12.15
CA PRO A 23 -18.92 49.90 12.87
C PRO A 23 -18.72 50.66 14.18
N LYS A 24 -19.63 51.60 14.51
CA LYS A 24 -19.64 52.31 15.80
C LYS A 24 -20.39 51.55 16.88
N ASP A 25 -21.54 50.98 16.52
CA ASP A 25 -22.26 49.94 17.27
C ASP A 25 -23.23 49.24 16.29
N HIS A 26 -23.94 48.20 16.75
CA HIS A 26 -24.99 47.55 15.97
C HIS A 26 -26.37 48.27 16.04
N GLN A 27 -26.50 49.34 16.86
CA GLN A 27 -27.78 50.03 17.14
C GLN A 27 -28.00 51.28 16.26
N HIS A 28 -26.96 51.82 15.63
CA HIS A 28 -27.00 53.02 14.78
C HIS A 28 -27.52 52.78 13.34
N GLY A 29 -28.58 51.98 13.19
CA GLY A 29 -29.42 51.94 11.98
C GLY A 29 -28.92 51.12 10.78
N GLY A 30 -27.86 50.32 10.93
CA GLY A 30 -27.42 49.35 9.92
C GLY A 30 -28.12 47.98 10.03
N ASP A 31 -27.86 47.07 9.08
CA ASP A 31 -28.29 45.66 9.17
C ASP A 31 -27.38 44.88 10.14
N PRO A 32 -27.87 44.49 11.34
CA PRO A 32 -27.02 43.84 12.34
C PRO A 32 -26.55 42.44 11.93
N LEU A 33 -27.31 41.73 11.10
CA LEU A 33 -26.93 40.40 10.64
C LEU A 33 -25.84 40.48 9.57
N ALA A 34 -25.95 41.45 8.65
CA ALA A 34 -24.89 41.71 7.66
C ALA A 34 -23.59 42.13 8.36
N LEU A 35 -23.68 42.99 9.37
CA LEU A 35 -22.53 43.36 10.19
C LEU A 35 -21.89 42.14 10.88
N LEU A 36 -22.70 41.31 11.54
CA LEU A 36 -22.23 40.09 12.20
C LEU A 36 -21.55 39.13 11.21
N ALA A 37 -22.11 38.97 10.02
CA ALA A 37 -21.54 38.14 8.96
C ALA A 37 -20.19 38.66 8.47
N GLU A 38 -20.07 39.97 8.26
CA GLU A 38 -18.81 40.59 7.86
C GLU A 38 -17.73 40.45 8.94
N LEU A 39 -18.08 40.69 10.21
CA LEU A 39 -17.17 40.52 11.34
C LEU A 39 -16.68 39.07 11.46
N GLN A 40 -17.57 38.08 11.37
CA GLN A 40 -17.19 36.66 11.45
C GLN A 40 -16.26 36.26 10.30
N LYS A 41 -16.60 36.65 9.06
CA LYS A 41 -15.80 36.36 7.86
C LYS A 41 -14.39 36.95 7.96
N ARG A 42 -14.28 38.22 8.34
CA ARG A 42 -12.99 38.89 8.48
C ARG A 42 -12.18 38.36 9.66
N GLN A 43 -12.84 38.01 10.77
CA GLN A 43 -12.20 37.36 11.92
C GLN A 43 -11.50 36.06 11.51
N ILE A 44 -12.19 35.12 10.85
CA ILE A 44 -11.59 33.82 10.48
C ILE A 44 -10.54 33.91 9.37
N ALA A 45 -10.56 34.99 8.58
CA ALA A 45 -9.56 35.26 7.55
C ALA A 45 -8.26 35.87 8.11
N HIS A 46 -8.38 36.73 9.13
CA HIS A 46 -7.26 37.53 9.66
C HIS A 46 -6.75 37.08 11.02
N VAL A 47 -7.55 36.39 11.82
CA VAL A 47 -7.19 35.82 13.12
C VAL A 47 -7.12 34.31 12.97
N PRO A 48 -5.92 33.72 12.87
CA PRO A 48 -5.77 32.28 12.67
C PRO A 48 -6.32 31.46 13.84
N PHE A 49 -6.83 30.28 13.54
CA PHE A 49 -6.99 29.21 14.52
C PHE A 49 -5.62 28.56 14.75
N GLU A 50 -5.08 28.59 15.97
CA GLU A 50 -3.74 28.09 16.27
C GLU A 50 -3.57 27.65 17.73
N ASP A 51 -2.66 26.71 17.98
CA ASP A 51 -2.37 26.18 19.32
C ASP A 51 -0.91 26.40 19.78
N LEU A 52 -0.23 27.35 19.15
CA LEU A 52 1.21 27.57 19.27
C LEU A 52 1.64 27.95 20.68
N ASP A 53 0.80 28.58 21.50
CA ASP A 53 1.19 28.88 22.88
C ASP A 53 1.34 27.60 23.74
N LEU A 54 0.74 26.47 23.36
CA LEU A 54 1.05 25.17 23.98
C LEU A 54 2.48 24.72 23.70
N HIS A 55 3.09 25.23 22.63
CA HIS A 55 4.35 24.71 22.09
C HIS A 55 5.50 25.72 22.16
N TYR A 56 5.22 27.01 22.01
CA TYR A 56 6.19 28.09 21.85
C TYR A 56 6.15 29.13 22.98
N SER A 57 5.17 29.09 23.88
CA SER A 57 5.19 29.97 25.05
C SER A 57 6.06 29.39 26.16
N THR A 58 6.55 30.22 27.07
CA THR A 58 7.36 29.75 28.22
C THR A 58 6.54 28.99 29.26
N HIS A 59 5.23 29.21 29.30
CA HIS A 59 4.33 28.60 30.27
C HIS A 59 3.62 27.36 29.71
N HIS A 60 3.49 27.20 28.39
CA HIS A 60 2.79 26.11 27.71
C HIS A 60 1.33 25.96 28.15
N MET A 61 0.68 27.09 28.43
CA MET A 61 -0.68 27.19 28.94
C MET A 61 -1.45 28.23 28.14
N LEU A 62 -2.77 28.11 28.08
CA LEU A 62 -3.65 29.01 27.33
C LEU A 62 -4.50 29.83 28.30
N SER A 63 -4.55 31.14 28.10
CA SER A 63 -5.33 32.06 28.93
C SER A 63 -6.67 32.36 28.27
N LEU A 64 -7.73 32.47 29.07
CA LEU A 64 -9.04 32.97 28.64
C LEU A 64 -9.33 34.37 29.21
N ASP A 65 -8.37 34.99 29.90
CA ASP A 65 -8.50 36.36 30.36
C ASP A 65 -8.59 37.31 29.16
N LEU A 66 -9.50 38.29 29.22
CA LEU A 66 -9.78 39.13 28.06
C LEU A 66 -8.62 40.08 27.72
N ASP A 67 -7.86 40.53 28.71
CA ASP A 67 -6.70 41.40 28.46
C ASP A 67 -5.57 40.59 27.82
N ASP A 68 -5.33 39.36 28.31
CA ASP A 68 -4.39 38.42 27.70
C ASP A 68 -4.77 38.09 26.25
N LEU A 69 -6.06 37.83 25.99
CA LEU A 69 -6.58 37.53 24.66
C LEU A 69 -6.46 38.74 23.72
N PHE A 70 -6.73 39.96 24.21
CA PHE A 70 -6.58 41.17 23.43
C PHE A 70 -5.12 41.43 23.06
N GLU A 71 -4.22 41.34 24.05
CA GLU A 71 -2.77 41.47 23.83
C GLU A 71 -2.27 40.43 22.82
N LYS A 72 -2.71 39.17 22.95
CA LYS A 72 -2.32 38.09 22.03
C LYS A 72 -2.85 38.32 20.61
N ILE A 73 -4.17 38.46 20.45
CA ILE A 73 -4.84 38.43 19.14
C ILE A 73 -4.66 39.73 18.37
N VAL A 74 -4.73 40.88 19.06
CA VAL A 74 -4.71 42.21 18.44
C VAL A 74 -3.30 42.79 18.43
N VAL A 75 -2.67 42.93 19.60
CA VAL A 75 -1.38 43.63 19.74
C VAL A 75 -0.24 42.80 19.15
N ARG A 76 -0.13 41.52 19.55
CA ARG A 76 0.88 40.57 19.05
C ARG A 76 0.51 39.93 17.71
N ARG A 77 -0.67 40.24 17.16
CA ARG A 77 -1.19 39.70 15.89
C ARG A 77 -1.12 38.17 15.81
N ARG A 78 -1.41 37.48 16.92
CA ARG A 78 -1.51 36.02 16.96
C ARG A 78 -2.94 35.56 16.69
N GLY A 79 -3.16 34.25 16.81
CA GLY A 79 -4.46 33.62 16.71
C GLY A 79 -4.90 33.11 18.08
N GLY A 80 -5.68 32.03 18.08
CA GLY A 80 -5.91 31.22 19.25
C GLY A 80 -6.67 29.94 18.89
N TYR A 81 -6.78 29.02 19.83
CA TYR A 81 -7.59 27.83 19.63
C TYR A 81 -9.05 28.09 20.05
N CYS A 82 -9.88 27.06 20.03
CA CYS A 82 -11.34 27.21 19.99
C CYS A 82 -11.96 28.09 21.08
N MET A 83 -11.51 27.95 22.33
CA MET A 83 -12.03 28.72 23.46
C MET A 83 -11.47 30.14 23.47
N GLU A 84 -10.20 30.35 23.07
CA GLU A 84 -9.58 31.67 23.01
C GLU A 84 -10.29 32.56 21.97
N THR A 85 -10.43 32.08 20.73
CA THR A 85 -10.99 32.90 19.65
C THR A 85 -12.47 33.18 19.83
N ASN A 86 -13.25 32.19 20.30
CA ASN A 86 -14.68 32.40 20.56
C ASN A 86 -14.93 33.27 21.79
N THR A 87 -14.10 33.18 22.84
CA THR A 87 -14.18 34.07 24.03
C THR A 87 -13.85 35.51 23.64
N PHE A 88 -12.75 35.69 22.91
CA PHE A 88 -12.35 37.01 22.40
C PHE A 88 -13.44 37.63 21.52
N PHE A 89 -13.97 36.86 20.57
CA PHE A 89 -14.99 37.35 19.65
C PHE A 89 -16.32 37.63 20.35
N ALA A 90 -16.69 36.85 21.36
CA ALA A 90 -17.85 37.15 22.22
C ALA A 90 -17.70 38.50 22.94
N ALA A 91 -16.51 38.82 23.45
CA ALA A 91 -16.24 40.11 24.10
C ALA A 91 -16.31 41.27 23.09
N VAL A 92 -15.75 41.12 21.89
CA VAL A 92 -15.89 42.11 20.80
C VAL A 92 -17.37 42.36 20.49
N LEU A 93 -18.15 41.29 20.26
CA LEU A 93 -19.56 41.42 19.92
C LEU A 93 -20.38 42.10 21.03
N ARG A 94 -20.14 41.75 22.30
CA ARG A 94 -20.78 42.41 23.45
C ARG A 94 -20.43 43.89 23.51
N SER A 95 -19.19 44.26 23.20
CA SER A 95 -18.71 45.66 23.20
C SER A 95 -19.36 46.49 22.08
N LEU A 96 -19.73 45.84 20.96
CA LEU A 96 -20.53 46.45 19.89
C LEU A 96 -22.04 46.45 20.17
N GLY A 97 -22.44 45.95 21.34
CA GLY A 97 -23.80 45.91 21.86
C GLY A 97 -24.60 44.65 21.52
N PHE A 98 -24.04 43.68 20.78
CA PHE A 98 -24.78 42.46 20.45
C PHE A 98 -25.17 41.70 21.73
N THR A 99 -26.41 41.21 21.75
CA THR A 99 -26.86 40.28 22.78
C THR A 99 -26.48 38.86 22.36
N LEU A 100 -25.77 38.11 23.20
CA LEU A 100 -25.35 36.74 22.91
C LEU A 100 -25.13 35.93 24.17
N ILE A 101 -25.22 34.60 24.02
CA ILE A 101 -24.79 33.62 25.02
C ILE A 101 -23.60 32.82 24.50
N THR A 102 -22.73 32.41 25.42
CA THR A 102 -21.59 31.51 25.16
C THR A 102 -22.01 30.09 25.50
N CYS A 103 -21.75 29.12 24.61
CA CYS A 103 -22.24 27.75 24.75
C CYS A 103 -21.10 26.73 24.70
N GLY A 104 -21.23 25.67 25.51
CA GLY A 104 -20.38 24.50 25.38
C GLY A 104 -20.80 23.64 24.19
N ALA A 105 -19.81 23.02 23.53
CA ALA A 105 -19.98 22.11 22.42
C ALA A 105 -19.19 20.80 22.58
N LYS A 106 -19.74 19.72 22.04
CA LYS A 106 -19.18 18.36 21.98
C LYS A 106 -18.73 18.09 20.56
N VAL A 107 -17.43 17.95 20.35
CA VAL A 107 -16.89 17.59 19.03
C VAL A 107 -17.15 16.11 18.74
N LYS A 108 -17.51 15.79 17.49
CA LYS A 108 -17.70 14.41 17.06
C LYS A 108 -16.37 13.77 16.66
N PHE A 109 -16.11 12.57 17.19
CA PHE A 109 -14.96 11.74 16.87
C PHE A 109 -15.46 10.35 16.44
N GLY A 110 -15.30 10.02 15.16
CA GLY A 110 -15.89 8.81 14.58
C GLY A 110 -17.42 8.82 14.73
N GLU A 111 -17.98 7.75 15.27
CA GLU A 111 -19.45 7.63 15.46
C GLU A 111 -19.96 8.31 16.75
N ARG A 112 -19.08 8.88 17.61
CA ARG A 112 -19.46 9.37 18.94
C ARG A 112 -19.12 10.85 19.14
N PHE A 113 -20.04 11.59 19.75
CA PHE A 113 -19.78 12.91 20.34
C PHE A 113 -18.99 12.78 21.65
N GLY A 114 -17.92 13.57 21.77
CA GLY A 114 -17.01 13.59 22.92
C GLY A 114 -17.55 14.35 24.15
N PRO A 115 -16.66 14.69 25.11
CA PRO A 115 -16.99 15.57 26.22
C PRO A 115 -17.25 17.00 25.74
N TRP A 116 -17.65 17.89 26.65
CA TRP A 116 -17.63 19.32 26.37
C TRP A 116 -16.17 19.76 26.19
N SER A 117 -15.81 20.12 24.96
CA SER A 117 -14.41 20.33 24.55
C SER A 117 -14.25 21.48 23.55
N HIS A 118 -15.34 22.14 23.21
CA HIS A 118 -15.40 23.22 22.23
C HIS A 118 -16.35 24.31 22.71
N MET A 119 -16.19 25.52 22.20
CA MET A 119 -17.01 26.68 22.53
C MET A 119 -17.61 27.25 21.25
N ASN A 120 -18.87 27.65 21.29
CA ASN A 120 -19.48 28.45 20.24
C ASN A 120 -20.35 29.56 20.86
N ASN A 121 -20.70 30.56 20.06
CA ASN A 121 -21.55 31.68 20.48
C ASN A 121 -22.93 31.55 19.82
N ILE A 122 -23.98 32.00 20.52
CA ILE A 122 -25.32 32.17 19.95
C ILE A 122 -25.70 33.64 20.09
N VAL A 123 -25.77 34.34 18.96
CA VAL A 123 -26.11 35.77 18.89
C VAL A 123 -27.61 35.95 18.63
N ILE A 124 -28.23 36.89 19.34
CA ILE A 124 -29.66 37.18 19.27
C ILE A 124 -29.87 38.52 18.56
N ILE A 125 -30.54 38.47 17.41
CA ILE A 125 -30.89 39.66 16.61
C ILE A 125 -32.39 39.62 16.35
N ASN A 126 -33.11 40.65 16.81
CA ASN A 126 -34.57 40.78 16.62
C ASN A 126 -35.34 39.52 17.05
N GLY A 127 -34.92 38.87 18.14
CA GLY A 127 -35.52 37.64 18.68
C GLY A 127 -35.12 36.35 17.96
N LYS A 128 -34.37 36.42 16.84
CA LYS A 128 -33.82 35.24 16.15
C LYS A 128 -32.42 34.91 16.67
N ARG A 129 -32.11 33.61 16.76
CA ARG A 129 -30.83 33.08 17.25
C ARG A 129 -29.97 32.60 16.09
N TYR A 130 -28.69 32.97 16.14
CA TYR A 130 -27.69 32.58 15.15
C TYR A 130 -26.48 31.95 15.83
N MET A 131 -26.11 30.74 15.43
CA MET A 131 -24.84 30.12 15.79
C MET A 131 -23.69 30.87 15.09
N VAL A 132 -22.73 31.31 15.88
CA VAL A 132 -21.52 32.01 15.45
C VAL A 132 -20.32 31.31 16.07
N ASP A 133 -19.37 30.90 15.24
CA ASP A 133 -18.18 30.19 15.68
C ASP A 133 -17.00 30.62 14.80
N VAL A 134 -15.93 31.07 15.46
CA VAL A 134 -14.69 31.53 14.85
C VAL A 134 -13.49 30.66 15.27
N GLY A 135 -13.75 29.54 15.94
CA GLY A 135 -12.75 28.73 16.64
C GLY A 135 -12.81 27.23 16.35
N PHE A 136 -13.68 26.73 15.47
CA PHE A 136 -13.71 25.31 15.11
C PHE A 136 -12.61 24.89 14.10
N GLY A 137 -11.95 25.86 13.46
CA GLY A 137 -10.91 25.62 12.46
C GLY A 137 -11.46 25.32 11.05
N GLY A 138 -10.84 24.38 10.34
CA GLY A 138 -11.00 24.18 8.89
C GLY A 138 -12.37 23.68 8.43
N ASN A 139 -13.21 23.15 9.32
CA ASN A 139 -14.58 22.74 9.01
C ASN A 139 -15.64 23.63 9.68
N GLY A 140 -15.23 24.76 10.27
CA GLY A 140 -16.13 25.66 10.99
C GLY A 140 -17.11 26.41 10.09
N PRO A 141 -18.19 26.98 10.65
CA PRO A 141 -19.08 27.86 9.91
C PRO A 141 -18.34 29.12 9.46
N VAL A 142 -18.67 29.61 8.28
CA VAL A 142 -18.00 30.80 7.68
C VAL A 142 -18.87 32.06 7.72
N ARG A 143 -20.09 31.94 8.25
CA ARG A 143 -21.09 33.00 8.41
C ARG A 143 -22.10 32.60 9.50
N PRO A 144 -22.87 33.54 10.06
CA PRO A 144 -23.85 33.26 11.11
C PRO A 144 -24.92 32.28 10.61
N MET A 145 -25.11 31.19 11.35
CA MET A 145 -26.04 30.14 10.99
C MET A 145 -27.34 30.31 11.78
N PRO A 146 -28.51 30.53 11.14
CA PRO A 146 -29.77 30.58 11.87
C PRO A 146 -30.00 29.25 12.58
N LEU A 147 -30.48 29.29 13.84
CA LEU A 147 -30.89 28.09 14.57
C LEU A 147 -32.26 27.60 14.11
N ASP A 148 -32.34 27.26 12.82
CA ASP A 148 -33.52 26.73 12.14
C ASP A 148 -33.21 25.30 11.67
N HIS A 149 -34.00 24.34 12.14
CA HIS A 149 -33.75 22.92 11.90
C HIS A 149 -33.69 22.60 10.40
N GLY A 150 -32.54 22.12 9.93
CA GLY A 150 -32.35 21.58 8.59
C GLY A 150 -32.13 22.63 7.48
N VAL A 151 -32.06 23.92 7.81
CA VAL A 151 -31.75 24.96 6.82
C VAL A 151 -30.32 24.79 6.31
N VAL A 152 -30.19 24.65 4.99
CA VAL A 152 -28.91 24.50 4.29
C VAL A 152 -28.45 25.86 3.81
N VAL A 153 -27.20 26.19 4.11
CA VAL A 153 -26.54 27.44 3.71
C VAL A 153 -25.21 27.10 3.04
N ASP A 154 -24.82 27.86 2.03
CA ASP A 154 -23.52 27.72 1.39
C ASP A 154 -22.40 28.09 2.36
N ARG A 155 -21.31 27.34 2.30
CA ARG A 155 -20.10 27.59 3.07
C ARG A 155 -19.08 28.33 2.20
N ILE A 156 -18.10 27.60 1.66
CA ILE A 156 -17.22 28.01 0.57
C ILE A 156 -17.53 27.03 -0.56
N LEU A 157 -18.05 27.53 -1.68
CA LEU A 157 -18.53 26.67 -2.76
C LEU A 157 -17.43 25.67 -3.19
N PRO A 158 -17.79 24.40 -3.44
CA PRO A 158 -19.13 23.82 -3.46
C PRO A 158 -19.68 23.35 -2.09
N SER A 159 -18.97 23.59 -1.00
CA SER A 159 -19.33 23.09 0.32
C SER A 159 -20.56 23.80 0.91
N ARG A 160 -21.38 23.03 1.61
CA ARG A 160 -22.61 23.46 2.29
C ARG A 160 -22.54 23.16 3.78
N MET A 161 -23.36 23.86 4.56
CA MET A 161 -23.47 23.67 6.01
C MET A 161 -24.93 23.75 6.48
N ARG A 162 -25.23 23.09 7.60
CA ARG A 162 -26.56 23.13 8.23
C ARG A 162 -26.47 22.94 9.73
N VAL A 163 -27.55 23.30 10.43
CA VAL A 163 -27.76 22.93 11.83
C VAL A 163 -29.05 22.14 11.99
N GLU A 164 -29.05 21.11 12.83
CA GLU A 164 -30.22 20.29 13.12
C GLU A 164 -30.43 20.17 14.62
N HIS A 165 -31.63 20.49 15.10
CA HIS A 165 -32.02 20.20 16.48
C HIS A 165 -32.48 18.74 16.60
N LYS A 166 -31.58 17.84 17.02
CA LYS A 166 -31.83 16.40 16.98
C LYS A 166 -31.26 15.64 18.18
N ARG A 167 -31.67 14.37 18.30
CA ARG A 167 -31.20 13.47 19.36
C ARG A 167 -29.80 13.00 19.02
N LEU A 168 -28.89 13.03 19.99
CA LEU A 168 -27.61 12.35 19.83
C LEU A 168 -27.78 10.85 20.08
N PRO A 169 -27.09 9.96 19.35
CA PRO A 169 -27.16 8.51 19.57
C PRO A 169 -26.95 8.10 21.04
N GLN A 170 -26.09 8.83 21.77
CA GLN A 170 -25.75 8.53 23.15
C GLN A 170 -26.78 8.97 24.21
N HIS A 171 -27.82 9.74 23.87
CA HIS A 171 -28.81 10.17 24.87
C HIS A 171 -29.68 8.98 25.31
N SER A 172 -29.77 8.67 26.61
CA SER A 172 -30.71 7.66 27.10
C SER A 172 -32.17 8.12 26.98
N GLU A 173 -32.43 9.42 27.13
CA GLU A 173 -33.75 10.05 27.03
C GLU A 173 -34.12 10.33 25.56
N PRO A 174 -35.19 9.72 25.01
CA PRO A 174 -35.62 9.93 23.63
C PRO A 174 -36.04 11.35 23.28
N ALA A 175 -36.46 12.18 24.24
CA ALA A 175 -36.86 13.58 24.02
C ALA A 175 -35.67 14.56 24.07
N GLN A 176 -34.50 14.15 24.58
CA GLN A 176 -33.35 15.05 24.72
C GLN A 176 -32.77 15.42 23.35
N ARG A 177 -32.62 16.73 23.10
CA ARG A 177 -32.10 17.29 21.84
C ARG A 177 -30.92 18.20 22.10
N LEU A 178 -30.01 18.25 21.12
CA LEU A 178 -28.96 19.26 21.01
C LEU A 178 -28.96 19.78 19.57
N TRP A 179 -28.42 20.98 19.36
CA TRP A 179 -28.16 21.47 18.02
C TRP A 179 -26.90 20.79 17.48
N VAL A 180 -26.95 20.29 16.26
CA VAL A 180 -25.84 19.59 15.59
C VAL A 180 -25.45 20.37 14.35
N PHE A 181 -24.23 20.91 14.34
CA PHE A 181 -23.65 21.54 13.17
C PHE A 181 -23.02 20.48 12.26
N SER A 182 -23.35 20.53 10.96
CA SER A 182 -22.85 19.60 9.96
C SER A 182 -22.39 20.34 8.70
N THR A 183 -21.41 19.76 8.02
CA THR A 183 -20.92 20.23 6.71
C THR A 183 -21.10 19.15 5.66
N GLN A 184 -21.12 19.56 4.40
CA GLN A 184 -21.20 18.68 3.24
C GLN A 184 -20.24 19.24 2.19
N ASP A 185 -19.38 18.41 1.59
CA ASP A 185 -18.36 18.92 0.67
C ASP A 185 -18.97 19.42 -0.66
N ASN A 186 -20.05 18.79 -1.12
CA ASN A 186 -20.84 19.21 -2.28
C ASN A 186 -22.29 18.68 -2.18
N ALA A 187 -23.09 18.83 -3.23
CA ALA A 187 -24.50 18.46 -3.18
C ALA A 187 -24.79 16.96 -2.99
N ASP A 188 -23.89 16.11 -3.49
CA ASP A 188 -24.03 14.66 -3.59
C ASP A 188 -23.31 13.90 -2.47
N ALA A 189 -22.42 14.57 -1.72
CA ALA A 189 -21.70 13.99 -0.59
C ALA A 189 -22.61 13.76 0.64
N GLU A 190 -22.23 12.88 1.55
CA GLU A 190 -22.98 12.74 2.82
C GLU A 190 -22.76 13.93 3.76
N TRP A 191 -23.74 14.20 4.63
CA TRP A 191 -23.60 15.19 5.69
C TRP A 191 -22.68 14.69 6.80
N VAL A 192 -21.60 15.43 7.07
CA VAL A 192 -20.65 15.14 8.12
C VAL A 192 -20.97 16.00 9.34
N GLU A 193 -21.43 15.37 10.41
CA GLU A 193 -21.66 16.01 11.70
C GLU A 193 -20.32 16.40 12.36
N GLN A 194 -20.16 17.69 12.67
CA GLN A 194 -18.91 18.25 13.20
C GLN A 194 -18.94 18.32 14.73
N TYR A 195 -19.93 19.02 15.30
CA TYR A 195 -20.12 19.14 16.74
C TYR A 195 -21.58 19.36 17.11
N ALA A 196 -21.91 19.04 18.36
CA ALA A 196 -23.22 19.28 18.94
C ALA A 196 -23.11 20.25 20.12
N PHE A 197 -24.03 21.19 20.25
CA PHE A 197 -24.02 22.21 21.29
C PHE A 197 -25.39 22.38 21.94
N ALA A 198 -25.36 22.83 23.20
CA ALA A 198 -26.57 23.15 23.93
C ALA A 198 -27.01 24.58 23.62
N ASP A 199 -28.32 24.81 23.58
CA ASP A 199 -28.88 26.17 23.65
C ASP A 199 -28.96 26.61 25.13
N LEU A 200 -27.80 26.60 25.80
CA LEU A 200 -27.62 26.82 27.23
C LEU A 200 -26.35 27.65 27.44
N GLU A 201 -26.47 28.74 28.20
CA GLU A 201 -25.33 29.58 28.53
C GLU A 201 -24.39 28.86 29.49
N PHE A 202 -23.12 28.79 29.11
CA PHE A 202 -22.00 28.37 29.92
C PHE A 202 -21.28 29.63 30.41
N PHE A 203 -20.89 29.63 31.68
CA PHE A 203 -20.18 30.72 32.32
C PHE A 203 -18.66 30.61 32.08
N PRO A 204 -17.89 31.69 32.29
CA PRO A 204 -16.44 31.65 32.14
C PRO A 204 -15.77 30.48 32.89
N GLU A 205 -16.23 30.16 34.09
CA GLU A 205 -15.70 29.07 34.93
C GLU A 205 -15.88 27.67 34.32
N ASP A 206 -16.95 27.48 33.53
CA ASP A 206 -17.16 26.24 32.76
C ASP A 206 -16.08 26.10 31.68
N PHE A 207 -15.76 27.21 30.99
CA PHE A 207 -14.73 27.24 29.96
C PHE A 207 -13.32 27.15 30.53
N GLU A 208 -13.05 27.69 31.72
CA GLU A 208 -11.77 27.47 32.41
C GLU A 208 -11.53 25.98 32.69
N SER A 209 -12.57 25.28 33.17
CA SER A 209 -12.53 23.84 33.42
C SER A 209 -12.31 23.04 32.13
N MET A 210 -13.00 23.42 31.05
CA MET A 210 -12.83 22.82 29.73
C MET A 210 -11.43 23.09 29.16
N ASN A 211 -10.98 24.34 29.19
CA ASN A 211 -9.66 24.81 28.73
C ASN A 211 -8.56 24.00 29.39
N TRP A 212 -8.60 23.85 30.72
CA TRP A 212 -7.64 23.06 31.47
C TRP A 212 -7.50 21.63 30.93
N LYS A 213 -8.62 20.94 30.68
CA LYS A 213 -8.58 19.57 30.14
C LYS A 213 -7.97 19.55 28.74
N ILE A 214 -8.31 20.52 27.87
CA ILE A 214 -7.86 20.54 26.49
C ILE A 214 -6.36 20.87 26.38
N MET A 215 -5.84 21.78 27.20
CA MET A 215 -4.42 22.15 27.17
C MET A 215 -3.49 21.17 27.92
N THR A 216 -3.97 20.45 28.94
CA THR A 216 -3.07 19.62 29.78
C THR A 216 -3.14 18.12 29.51
N SER A 217 -4.22 17.63 28.88
CA SER A 217 -4.44 16.19 28.76
C SER A 217 -3.64 15.57 27.63
N ARG A 218 -2.80 14.58 27.94
CA ARG A 218 -2.04 13.78 26.96
C ARG A 218 -2.92 12.97 26.00
N THR A 219 -4.23 12.93 26.18
CA THR A 219 -5.17 12.30 25.23
C THR A 219 -5.68 13.28 24.18
N ILE A 220 -5.41 14.57 24.34
CA ILE A 220 -5.92 15.63 23.46
C ILE A 220 -4.88 15.93 22.38
N TRP A 221 -5.37 16.00 21.15
CA TRP A 221 -4.55 16.14 19.95
C TRP A 221 -3.70 17.43 19.94
N PHE A 222 -4.22 18.56 20.42
CA PHE A 222 -3.48 19.84 20.51
C PHE A 222 -2.20 19.76 21.35
N THR A 223 -2.11 18.84 22.32
CA THR A 223 -0.89 18.66 23.14
C THR A 223 0.23 17.89 22.42
N LYS A 224 -0.05 17.37 21.22
CA LYS A 224 0.84 16.50 20.44
C LYS A 224 1.02 16.93 19.00
N MET A 225 0.38 18.02 18.60
CA MET A 225 0.39 18.50 17.24
C MET A 225 0.49 20.01 17.24
N VAL A 226 1.32 20.57 16.37
CA VAL A 226 1.29 22.02 16.09
C VAL A 226 0.36 22.22 14.91
N THR A 227 -0.65 23.07 15.08
CA THR A 227 -1.59 23.40 14.02
C THR A 227 -1.81 24.91 13.96
N ALA A 228 -1.93 25.42 12.74
CA ALA A 228 -2.37 26.78 12.51
C ALA A 228 -3.13 26.86 11.19
N LEU A 229 -4.22 27.64 11.16
CA LEU A 229 -5.11 27.73 10.01
C LEU A 229 -5.71 29.12 9.91
N ARG A 230 -5.81 29.65 8.68
CA ARG A 230 -6.64 30.81 8.38
C ARG A 230 -7.40 30.60 7.07
N TYR A 231 -8.51 31.30 6.91
CA TYR A 231 -9.25 31.33 5.66
C TYR A 231 -8.61 32.33 4.68
N ILE A 232 -8.71 32.04 3.39
CA ILE A 232 -8.22 32.91 2.32
C ILE A 232 -9.39 33.79 1.89
N LEU A 233 -9.30 35.08 2.21
CA LEU A 233 -10.23 36.11 1.76
C LEU A 233 -9.67 36.75 0.49
N ASN A 234 -10.48 36.83 -0.55
CA ASN A 234 -10.20 37.67 -1.71
C ASN A 234 -10.68 39.09 -1.38
N GLU A 235 -9.74 40.04 -1.25
CA GLU A 235 -10.05 41.43 -0.88
C GLU A 235 -10.81 42.19 -1.98
N GLU A 236 -10.74 41.76 -3.23
CA GLU A 236 -11.48 42.40 -4.34
C GLU A 236 -12.95 41.99 -4.35
N THR A 237 -13.23 40.71 -4.12
CA THR A 237 -14.60 40.17 -4.13
C THR A 237 -15.25 40.19 -2.74
N ASN A 238 -14.45 40.35 -1.68
CA ASN A 238 -14.84 40.17 -0.29
C ASN A 238 -15.45 38.77 0.00
N GLU A 239 -15.01 37.74 -0.72
CA GLU A 239 -15.46 36.36 -0.57
C GLU A 239 -14.31 35.44 -0.14
N LEU A 240 -14.67 34.36 0.58
CA LEU A 240 -13.70 33.34 1.00
C LEU A 240 -13.53 32.31 -0.12
N GLU A 241 -12.28 32.04 -0.50
CA GLU A 241 -11.97 31.14 -1.63
C GLU A 241 -11.34 29.82 -1.17
N GLY A 242 -10.81 29.78 0.03
CA GLY A 242 -10.06 28.61 0.49
C GLY A 242 -9.46 28.76 1.87
N GLN A 243 -8.46 27.94 2.14
CA GLN A 243 -7.81 27.83 3.45
C GLN A 243 -6.31 27.64 3.30
N MET A 244 -5.56 28.26 4.21
CA MET A 244 -4.15 27.99 4.42
C MET A 244 -3.99 27.23 5.73
N ILE A 245 -3.35 26.07 5.69
CA ILE A 245 -3.29 25.14 6.82
C ILE A 245 -1.86 24.68 7.03
N LEU A 246 -1.28 25.04 8.17
CA LEU A 246 -0.08 24.41 8.69
C LEU A 246 -0.49 23.26 9.61
N HIS A 247 -0.02 22.06 9.27
CA HIS A 247 -0.23 20.88 10.08
C HIS A 247 1.10 20.19 10.32
N HIS A 248 1.55 20.16 11.58
CA HIS A 248 2.82 19.63 12.02
C HIS A 248 4.05 20.24 11.31
N ASN A 249 4.41 19.67 10.16
CA ASN A 249 5.62 19.92 9.39
C ASN A 249 5.32 20.18 7.90
N TYR A 250 4.09 20.56 7.54
CA TYR A 250 3.82 21.01 6.19
C TYR A 250 2.76 22.11 6.17
N VAL A 251 2.77 22.90 5.11
CA VAL A 251 1.72 23.86 4.78
C VAL A 251 0.98 23.36 3.56
N ARG A 252 -0.34 23.34 3.62
CA ARG A 252 -1.22 23.05 2.50
C ARG A 252 -2.19 24.19 2.24
N ARG A 253 -2.55 24.36 0.97
CA ARG A 253 -3.65 25.19 0.51
C ARG A 253 -4.82 24.30 0.12
N ARG A 254 -6.03 24.67 0.54
CA ARG A 254 -7.27 24.03 0.10
C ARG A 254 -8.15 25.06 -0.60
N THR A 255 -8.57 24.76 -1.82
CA THR A 255 -9.48 25.60 -2.63
C THR A 255 -10.56 24.69 -3.19
N GLY A 256 -11.82 24.91 -2.81
CA GLY A 256 -12.91 23.96 -3.11
C GLY A 256 -12.61 22.53 -2.60
N THR A 257 -12.55 21.56 -3.52
CA THR A 257 -12.17 20.16 -3.23
C THR A 257 -10.68 19.86 -3.45
N GLU A 258 -9.92 20.79 -4.02
CA GLU A 258 -8.49 20.61 -4.29
C GLU A 258 -7.66 20.82 -3.03
N ASN A 259 -6.63 20.00 -2.86
CA ASN A 259 -5.67 20.11 -1.77
C ASN A 259 -4.25 20.06 -2.34
N GLU A 260 -3.47 21.11 -2.10
CA GLU A 260 -2.10 21.26 -2.57
C GLU A 260 -1.16 21.41 -1.37
N ILE A 261 -0.12 20.59 -1.28
CA ILE A 261 0.96 20.78 -0.29
C ILE A 261 1.95 21.79 -0.88
N LEU A 262 2.04 22.98 -0.27
CA LEU A 262 2.90 24.06 -0.73
C LEU A 262 4.36 23.86 -0.31
N VAL A 263 4.57 23.43 0.94
CA VAL A 263 5.91 23.23 1.49
C VAL A 263 5.89 22.17 2.58
N ARG A 264 6.92 21.34 2.62
CA ARG A 264 7.24 20.47 3.76
C ARG A 264 8.44 21.07 4.50
N LEU A 265 8.31 21.11 5.82
CA LEU A 265 9.20 21.78 6.77
C LEU A 265 10.09 20.72 7.43
N GLU A 266 11.38 20.98 7.45
CA GLU A 266 12.42 20.06 7.89
C GLU A 266 12.99 20.43 9.26
N ASN A 267 12.75 21.66 9.71
CA ASN A 267 13.17 22.13 11.02
C ASN A 267 12.27 23.27 11.51
N GLU A 268 12.49 23.69 12.76
CA GLU A 268 11.73 24.77 13.40
C GLU A 268 11.91 26.12 12.72
N GLU A 269 13.09 26.41 12.17
CA GLU A 269 13.33 27.68 11.47
C GLU A 269 12.44 27.80 10.23
N GLN A 270 12.35 26.72 9.44
CA GLN A 270 11.44 26.65 8.30
C GLN A 270 9.98 26.75 8.75
N ARG A 271 9.58 26.11 9.85
CA ARG A 271 8.21 26.22 10.37
C ARG A 271 7.86 27.64 10.81
N ILE A 272 8.77 28.31 11.52
CA ILE A 272 8.59 29.71 11.93
C ILE A 272 8.48 30.62 10.71
N LYS A 273 9.33 30.40 9.70
CA LYS A 273 9.25 31.14 8.43
C LYS A 273 7.91 30.92 7.74
N ALA A 274 7.45 29.68 7.66
CA ALA A 274 6.17 29.33 7.04
C ALA A 274 4.96 29.90 7.81
N LEU A 275 5.01 29.95 9.14
CA LEU A 275 4.01 30.64 9.97
C LEU A 275 3.92 32.12 9.60
N ALA A 276 5.05 32.80 9.40
CA ALA A 276 5.06 34.20 9.01
C ALA A 276 4.53 34.40 7.58
N GLU A 277 5.06 33.64 6.62
CA GLU A 277 4.77 33.81 5.18
C GLU A 277 3.32 33.44 4.82
N HIS A 278 2.79 32.36 5.39
CA HIS A 278 1.51 31.81 4.97
C HIS A 278 0.35 32.18 5.90
N LEU A 279 0.64 32.43 7.18
CA LEU A 279 -0.38 32.60 8.23
C LEU A 279 -0.33 33.96 8.94
N ASP A 280 0.59 34.86 8.58
CA ASP A 280 0.81 36.16 9.25
C ASP A 280 1.11 36.01 10.76
N ILE A 281 1.77 34.90 11.16
CA ILE A 281 2.14 34.60 12.54
C ILE A 281 3.65 34.76 12.72
N HIS A 282 4.03 35.68 13.61
CA HIS A 282 5.44 35.95 13.91
C HIS A 282 5.80 35.37 15.27
N ILE A 283 6.78 34.45 15.28
CA ILE A 283 7.35 33.85 16.50
C ILE A 283 8.68 34.52 16.79
N THR A 284 8.84 35.04 18.01
CA THR A 284 10.09 35.68 18.45
C THR A 284 11.19 34.65 18.68
N ALA A 285 12.44 35.09 18.66
CA ALA A 285 13.59 34.23 18.95
C ALA A 285 13.57 33.63 20.38
N ALA A 286 12.87 34.26 21.33
CA ALA A 286 12.69 33.73 22.68
C ALA A 286 11.65 32.59 22.69
N GLU A 287 10.50 32.80 22.06
CA GLU A 287 9.43 31.79 21.93
C GLU A 287 9.90 30.56 21.13
N ALA A 288 10.65 30.79 20.04
CA ALA A 288 11.22 29.73 19.22
C ALA A 288 12.07 28.72 20.02
N LYS A 289 12.63 29.13 21.18
CA LYS A 289 13.41 28.24 22.05
C LYS A 289 12.53 27.36 22.93
N CYS A 290 11.30 27.77 23.23
CA CYS A 290 10.43 27.08 24.18
C CYS A 290 9.93 25.72 23.67
N ILE A 291 9.89 25.54 22.36
CA ILE A 291 9.50 24.26 21.76
C ILE A 291 10.59 23.18 21.83
N ARG A 292 11.83 23.55 22.17
CA ARG A 292 12.95 22.61 22.21
C ARG A 292 12.71 21.49 23.23
N GLY A 293 12.80 20.25 22.78
CA GLY A 293 12.54 19.06 23.60
C GLY A 293 11.06 18.70 23.76
N MET A 294 10.13 19.51 23.22
CA MET A 294 8.73 19.13 23.16
C MET A 294 8.50 18.05 22.10
N VAL A 295 7.49 17.20 22.31
CA VAL A 295 7.08 16.14 21.36
C VAL A 295 6.67 16.71 19.99
N THR A 296 6.37 18.01 19.93
CA THR A 296 5.92 18.74 18.74
C THR A 296 7.03 19.51 18.02
N GLN A 297 8.26 19.47 18.51
CA GLN A 297 9.43 20.02 17.82
C GLN A 297 9.68 19.22 16.53
N ILE A 298 9.82 19.90 15.38
CA ILE A 298 10.34 19.27 14.16
C ILE A 298 11.81 18.90 14.44
N PRO A 299 12.17 17.62 14.37
CA PRO A 299 13.55 17.20 14.57
C PRO A 299 14.44 17.89 13.54
N VAL A 300 15.45 18.63 14.01
CA VAL A 300 16.51 19.13 13.13
C VAL A 300 17.37 17.92 12.77
N PRO A 301 17.65 17.65 11.48
CA PRO A 301 18.71 16.73 11.10
C PRO A 301 20.03 17.38 11.54
N ASP A 302 20.56 17.02 12.70
CA ASP A 302 21.75 17.69 13.25
C ASP A 302 23.01 17.27 12.48
N GLU A 303 23.64 18.25 11.81
CA GLU A 303 25.05 18.23 11.45
C GLU A 303 25.88 18.16 12.74
N ASN A 304 26.53 17.01 12.95
CA ASN A 304 27.42 16.63 14.06
C ASN A 304 26.82 15.75 15.16
N SER A 305 26.83 14.45 14.86
CA SER A 305 27.51 13.45 15.69
C SER A 305 27.09 13.38 17.17
N ARG A 306 25.92 12.78 17.44
CA ARG A 306 25.65 11.94 18.63
C ARG A 306 24.29 11.23 18.58
N ALA A 307 23.31 11.79 17.86
CA ALA A 307 21.98 11.19 17.66
C ALA A 307 21.99 9.96 16.73
N ASP A 308 22.98 9.88 15.84
CA ASP A 308 23.22 8.70 14.98
C ASP A 308 23.32 7.41 15.81
N SER A 309 23.86 7.52 17.03
CA SER A 309 23.97 6.37 17.93
C SER A 309 22.67 6.04 18.66
N ASP A 310 21.73 6.98 18.86
CA ASP A 310 20.55 6.76 19.72
C ASP A 310 19.29 6.34 18.95
N LEU A 311 19.10 6.76 17.68
CA LEU A 311 18.05 6.21 16.81
C LEU A 311 18.45 4.83 16.24
N GLN A 312 19.73 4.63 15.91
CA GLN A 312 20.27 3.28 15.65
C GLN A 312 20.27 2.39 16.90
N LYS A 313 20.33 2.94 18.12
CA LYS A 313 20.14 2.15 19.37
C LYS A 313 18.69 1.93 19.75
N ARG A 314 17.74 2.77 19.32
CA ARG A 314 16.31 2.60 19.63
C ARG A 314 15.71 1.41 18.88
N THR A 315 16.14 1.14 17.65
CA THR A 315 15.88 -0.15 16.99
C THR A 315 17.05 -1.09 17.27
N ALA A 316 16.93 -1.95 18.29
CA ALA A 316 17.99 -2.92 18.64
C ALA A 316 18.32 -3.97 17.52
N GLY A 317 17.78 -3.79 16.30
CA GLY A 317 17.93 -4.63 15.12
C GLY A 317 17.52 -3.89 13.83
N PRO A 318 17.80 -4.45 12.65
CA PRO A 318 17.49 -3.82 11.36
C PRO A 318 15.98 -3.82 11.06
N ASN A 319 15.53 -2.95 10.17
CA ASN A 319 14.16 -2.92 9.66
C ASN A 319 14.07 -3.58 8.28
N ILE A 320 12.87 -3.96 7.86
CA ILE A 320 12.59 -4.43 6.50
C ILE A 320 11.40 -3.64 5.94
N LEU A 321 11.62 -3.03 4.78
CA LEU A 321 10.58 -2.59 3.85
C LEU A 321 10.53 -3.58 2.69
N PHE A 322 9.46 -4.36 2.63
CA PHE A 322 9.23 -5.32 1.56
C PHE A 322 8.17 -4.77 0.60
N VAL A 323 8.52 -4.55 -0.66
CA VAL A 323 7.61 -4.08 -1.70
C VAL A 323 7.42 -5.18 -2.75
N MET A 324 6.16 -5.54 -2.99
CA MET A 324 5.79 -6.59 -3.93
C MET A 324 4.73 -6.09 -4.90
N SER A 325 5.12 -5.84 -6.16
CA SER A 325 4.17 -5.60 -7.25
C SER A 325 3.37 -6.87 -7.62
N ASP A 326 2.35 -6.70 -8.44
CA ASP A 326 1.45 -7.78 -8.91
C ASP A 326 1.59 -7.92 -10.42
N ASP A 327 1.90 -9.13 -10.91
CA ASP A 327 2.05 -9.42 -12.35
C ASP A 327 3.15 -8.65 -13.09
N GLN A 328 4.22 -8.22 -12.43
CA GLN A 328 5.26 -7.49 -13.14
C GLN A 328 6.21 -8.40 -13.93
N ASP A 329 6.40 -8.13 -15.22
CA ASP A 329 7.35 -8.88 -16.04
C ASP A 329 8.81 -8.49 -15.75
N LEU A 330 9.73 -9.43 -15.92
CA LEU A 330 11.16 -9.15 -16.07
C LEU A 330 11.57 -9.09 -17.56
N HIS A 331 10.98 -9.97 -18.37
CA HIS A 331 11.43 -10.28 -19.72
C HIS A 331 10.83 -9.40 -20.82
N MET A 332 9.89 -8.50 -20.50
CA MET A 332 9.35 -7.49 -21.42
C MET A 332 9.80 -6.08 -21.05
N ASN A 333 10.91 -5.92 -20.33
CA ASN A 333 11.53 -4.62 -20.00
C ASN A 333 10.72 -3.70 -19.07
N SER A 334 9.79 -4.20 -18.25
CA SER A 334 9.07 -3.33 -17.30
C SER A 334 10.01 -2.59 -16.32
N MET A 335 11.14 -3.22 -15.95
CA MET A 335 12.16 -2.63 -15.07
C MET A 335 12.84 -1.38 -15.66
N ASN A 336 12.75 -1.15 -16.98
CA ASN A 336 13.27 0.07 -17.61
C ASN A 336 12.36 1.28 -17.35
N ALA A 337 11.08 1.05 -17.01
CA ALA A 337 10.17 2.09 -16.54
C ALA A 337 10.37 2.42 -15.05
N MET A 338 11.39 1.85 -14.40
CA MET A 338 11.65 1.98 -12.96
C MET A 338 13.03 2.56 -12.60
N PRO A 339 13.35 3.81 -12.98
CA PRO A 339 14.64 4.42 -12.70
C PRO A 339 14.96 4.55 -11.20
N ASN A 340 13.99 4.76 -10.31
CA ASN A 340 14.24 4.81 -8.86
C ASN A 340 14.61 3.42 -8.32
N VAL A 341 13.97 2.34 -8.76
CA VAL A 341 14.41 0.99 -8.36
C VAL A 341 15.84 0.74 -8.82
N GLN A 342 16.18 1.10 -10.06
CA GLN A 342 17.55 0.92 -10.55
C GLN A 342 18.57 1.74 -9.74
N LYS A 343 18.34 3.05 -9.62
CA LYS A 343 19.29 3.96 -8.98
C LYS A 343 19.34 3.83 -7.46
N LEU A 344 18.18 3.73 -6.81
CA LEU A 344 18.09 3.79 -5.36
C LEU A 344 18.17 2.41 -4.71
N LEU A 345 17.87 1.32 -5.42
CA LEU A 345 17.92 -0.04 -4.87
C LEU A 345 19.03 -0.86 -5.54
N ALA A 346 19.04 -1.02 -6.87
CA ALA A 346 20.00 -1.90 -7.54
C ALA A 346 21.44 -1.39 -7.48
N GLU A 347 21.69 -0.11 -7.82
CA GLU A 347 23.02 0.50 -7.70
C GLU A 347 23.51 0.57 -6.24
N GLN A 348 22.58 0.62 -5.28
CA GLN A 348 22.87 0.64 -3.84
C GLN A 348 22.75 -0.74 -3.18
N GLY A 349 22.63 -1.80 -3.98
CA GLY A 349 22.34 -3.14 -3.50
C GLY A 349 22.74 -4.23 -4.50
N THR A 350 22.10 -5.37 -4.36
CA THR A 350 22.35 -6.56 -5.20
C THR A 350 21.08 -6.98 -5.92
N THR A 351 21.19 -7.18 -7.24
CA THR A 351 20.15 -7.76 -8.11
C THR A 351 20.37 -9.27 -8.24
N TYR A 352 19.29 -10.05 -8.07
CA TYR A 352 19.29 -11.51 -8.23
C TYR A 352 18.60 -11.85 -9.54
N ASN A 353 19.40 -12.05 -10.60
CA ASN A 353 18.88 -12.25 -11.96
C ASN A 353 18.09 -13.57 -12.11
N LYS A 354 18.37 -14.54 -11.23
CA LYS A 354 17.79 -15.89 -11.23
C LYS A 354 16.93 -16.11 -10.00
N HIS A 355 16.04 -15.15 -9.74
CA HIS A 355 14.94 -15.30 -8.80
C HIS A 355 13.67 -15.80 -9.48
N TYR A 356 13.02 -16.79 -8.88
CA TYR A 356 11.89 -17.49 -9.47
C TYR A 356 10.69 -17.56 -8.52
N CYS A 357 9.49 -17.32 -9.04
CA CYS A 357 8.27 -17.72 -8.34
C CYS A 357 8.10 -19.24 -8.43
N THR A 358 7.53 -19.86 -7.39
CA THR A 358 7.29 -21.31 -7.38
C THR A 358 5.93 -21.69 -7.99
N ASN A 359 5.11 -20.69 -8.32
CA ASN A 359 3.82 -20.84 -8.99
C ASN A 359 3.44 -19.47 -9.60
N ALA A 360 3.16 -19.43 -10.89
CA ALA A 360 2.82 -18.20 -11.61
C ALA A 360 1.34 -17.80 -11.45
N LEU A 361 0.87 -17.74 -10.20
CA LEU A 361 -0.48 -17.29 -9.84
C LEU A 361 -0.46 -16.59 -8.47
N CYS A 362 -1.15 -15.45 -8.38
CA CYS A 362 -1.02 -14.52 -7.25
C CYS A 362 -1.18 -15.18 -5.86
N CYS A 363 -2.33 -15.82 -5.59
CA CYS A 363 -2.63 -16.34 -4.24
C CYS A 363 -1.70 -17.48 -3.81
N PRO A 364 -1.48 -18.56 -4.61
CA PRO A 364 -0.52 -19.61 -4.28
C PRO A 364 0.90 -19.08 -4.07
N SER A 365 1.33 -18.16 -4.94
CA SER A 365 2.67 -17.55 -4.86
C SER A 365 2.88 -16.76 -3.57
N ARG A 366 1.92 -15.89 -3.22
CA ARG A 366 1.95 -15.11 -1.97
C ARG A 366 1.94 -15.99 -0.72
N VAL A 367 1.17 -17.08 -0.73
CA VAL A 367 1.17 -18.05 0.38
C VAL A 367 2.51 -18.78 0.48
N SER A 368 3.10 -19.19 -0.66
CA SER A 368 4.45 -19.78 -0.70
C SER A 368 5.49 -18.84 -0.08
N LEU A 369 5.47 -17.57 -0.48
CA LEU A 369 6.36 -16.53 0.04
C LEU A 369 6.22 -16.32 1.55
N LEU A 370 5.00 -16.19 2.06
CA LEU A 370 4.74 -15.90 3.47
C LEU A 370 4.94 -17.10 4.40
N THR A 371 4.97 -18.32 3.86
CA THR A 371 5.16 -19.56 4.64
C THR A 371 6.52 -20.20 4.41
N GLY A 372 7.24 -19.81 3.36
CA GLY A 372 8.46 -20.48 2.91
C GLY A 372 8.23 -21.93 2.47
N LYS A 373 7.01 -22.29 2.06
CA LYS A 373 6.61 -23.65 1.69
C LYS A 373 6.19 -23.73 0.22
N ALA A 374 6.57 -24.79 -0.47
CA ALA A 374 6.11 -25.09 -1.82
C ALA A 374 4.59 -25.27 -1.86
N VAL A 375 3.98 -25.05 -3.03
CA VAL A 375 2.52 -24.96 -3.16
C VAL A 375 1.83 -26.30 -2.87
N HIS A 376 2.44 -27.43 -3.23
CA HIS A 376 1.93 -28.74 -2.82
C HIS A 376 1.92 -28.96 -1.29
N ASN A 377 2.74 -28.22 -0.53
CA ASN A 377 2.78 -28.29 0.94
C ASN A 377 1.80 -27.33 1.62
N THR A 378 1.45 -26.22 0.97
CA THR A 378 0.42 -25.28 1.45
C THR A 378 -0.98 -25.73 1.05
N ASN A 379 -1.10 -26.46 -0.07
CA ASN A 379 -2.34 -26.88 -0.71
C ASN A 379 -3.31 -25.71 -0.99
N VAL A 380 -2.75 -24.53 -1.23
CA VAL A 380 -3.44 -23.34 -1.77
C VAL A 380 -2.99 -23.19 -3.21
N THR A 381 -3.74 -23.73 -4.16
CA THR A 381 -3.31 -23.90 -5.57
C THR A 381 -4.05 -23.01 -6.56
N SER A 382 -5.14 -22.35 -6.15
CA SER A 382 -5.94 -21.44 -6.98
C SER A 382 -6.06 -20.06 -6.32
N VAL A 383 -6.70 -19.12 -7.02
CA VAL A 383 -7.13 -17.82 -6.50
C VAL A 383 -8.56 -17.85 -5.95
N VAL A 384 -9.32 -18.91 -6.23
CA VAL A 384 -10.72 -19.07 -5.81
C VAL A 384 -10.97 -20.40 -5.08
N ALA A 385 -12.06 -20.47 -4.33
CA ALA A 385 -12.53 -21.71 -3.71
C ALA A 385 -12.85 -22.80 -4.78
N PRO A 386 -12.75 -24.10 -4.45
CA PRO A 386 -12.36 -24.68 -3.15
C PRO A 386 -10.83 -24.88 -2.99
N TYR A 387 -10.04 -24.55 -4.00
CA TYR A 387 -8.60 -24.85 -4.05
C TYR A 387 -7.71 -23.66 -3.64
N GLY A 388 -8.28 -22.48 -3.48
CA GLY A 388 -7.58 -21.22 -3.32
C GLY A 388 -8.28 -20.21 -2.44
N GLY A 389 -7.75 -18.99 -2.45
CA GLY A 389 -8.34 -17.84 -1.78
C GLY A 389 -8.09 -17.78 -0.26
N TYR A 390 -8.46 -16.64 0.33
CA TYR A 390 -8.27 -16.36 1.75
C TYR A 390 -8.92 -17.43 2.65
N GLN A 391 -10.09 -17.93 2.27
CA GLN A 391 -10.80 -18.93 3.05
C GLN A 391 -10.02 -20.26 3.10
N LYS A 392 -9.42 -20.71 1.99
CA LYS A 392 -8.58 -21.90 1.98
C LYS A 392 -7.34 -21.72 2.87
N PHE A 393 -6.65 -20.59 2.74
CA PHE A 393 -5.50 -20.24 3.59
C PHE A 393 -5.82 -20.30 5.09
N VAL A 394 -7.00 -19.80 5.48
CA VAL A 394 -7.49 -19.92 6.86
C VAL A 394 -7.80 -21.37 7.23
N ASN A 395 -8.56 -22.08 6.39
CA ASN A 395 -9.05 -23.43 6.67
C ASN A 395 -7.95 -24.48 6.73
N THR A 396 -6.85 -24.29 6.00
CA THR A 396 -5.65 -25.15 6.08
C THR A 396 -4.80 -24.87 7.32
N GLY A 397 -5.19 -23.90 8.16
CA GLY A 397 -4.51 -23.54 9.40
C GLY A 397 -3.28 -22.66 9.20
N LEU A 398 -2.97 -22.23 7.97
CA LEU A 398 -1.79 -21.42 7.65
C LEU A 398 -1.86 -20.03 8.29
N ASN A 399 -3.06 -19.48 8.53
CA ASN A 399 -3.25 -18.27 9.34
C ASN A 399 -2.84 -18.42 10.83
N ASN A 400 -2.28 -19.56 11.25
CA ASN A 400 -1.69 -19.77 12.58
C ASN A 400 -0.18 -20.03 12.54
N ASP A 401 0.41 -20.19 11.35
CA ASP A 401 1.81 -20.58 11.17
C ASP A 401 2.38 -20.00 9.86
N TYR A 402 2.66 -18.69 9.89
CA TYR A 402 3.24 -17.96 8.78
C TYR A 402 4.02 -16.73 9.28
N LEU A 403 4.80 -16.10 8.39
CA LEU A 403 5.80 -15.07 8.69
C LEU A 403 5.41 -14.04 9.77
N PRO A 404 4.30 -13.26 9.65
CA PRO A 404 3.97 -12.22 10.62
C PRO A 404 3.79 -12.76 12.05
N ILE A 405 3.29 -13.98 12.23
CA ILE A 405 3.19 -14.61 13.56
C ILE A 405 4.57 -14.94 14.12
N TRP A 406 5.49 -15.40 13.26
CA TRP A 406 6.86 -15.69 13.68
C TRP A 406 7.60 -14.42 14.08
N LEU A 407 7.38 -13.32 13.34
CA LEU A 407 7.93 -12.00 13.66
C LEU A 407 7.36 -11.44 14.97
N GLU A 408 6.04 -11.52 15.15
CA GLU A 408 5.37 -11.10 16.38
C GLU A 408 5.94 -11.84 17.61
N LYS A 409 6.05 -13.18 17.53
CA LYS A 409 6.64 -14.01 18.59
C LYS A 409 8.11 -13.66 18.90
N ALA A 410 8.84 -13.18 17.90
CA ALA A 410 10.22 -12.72 18.03
C ALA A 410 10.34 -11.27 18.51
N GLY A 411 9.22 -10.57 18.73
CA GLY A 411 9.20 -9.17 19.19
C GLY A 411 9.43 -8.14 18.09
N VAL A 412 9.35 -8.53 16.82
CA VAL A 412 9.38 -7.63 15.66
C VAL A 412 7.95 -7.25 15.29
N ASN A 413 7.68 -5.96 15.13
CA ASN A 413 6.37 -5.51 14.70
C ASN A 413 6.21 -5.70 13.18
N ALA A 414 5.17 -6.42 12.76
CA ALA A 414 4.85 -6.60 11.35
C ALA A 414 3.67 -5.71 10.93
N TYR A 415 3.79 -5.00 9.82
CA TYR A 415 2.80 -4.10 9.26
C TYR A 415 2.51 -4.47 7.81
N TYR A 416 1.27 -4.26 7.37
CA TYR A 416 0.85 -4.61 6.00
C TYR A 416 0.04 -3.49 5.34
N VAL A 417 0.33 -3.18 4.08
CA VAL A 417 -0.46 -2.27 3.25
C VAL A 417 -0.66 -2.88 1.86
N GLY A 418 -1.91 -3.05 1.43
CA GLY A 418 -2.25 -3.51 0.09
C GLY A 418 -2.93 -4.88 0.07
N LYS A 419 -2.83 -5.58 -1.06
CA LYS A 419 -3.50 -6.87 -1.31
C LYS A 419 -2.78 -7.97 -0.54
N LEU A 420 -3.50 -8.65 0.37
CA LEU A 420 -2.95 -9.83 1.07
C LEU A 420 -3.02 -11.07 0.18
N MET A 421 -4.22 -11.43 -0.27
CA MET A 421 -4.48 -12.54 -1.19
C MET A 421 -5.86 -12.43 -1.83
N ASN A 422 -6.13 -13.23 -2.86
CA ASN A 422 -7.44 -13.31 -3.50
C ASN A 422 -8.52 -13.82 -2.53
N GLU A 423 -9.79 -13.47 -2.79
CA GLU A 423 -10.95 -13.74 -1.92
C GLU A 423 -10.87 -13.14 -0.50
N HIS A 424 -9.87 -12.30 -0.19
CA HIS A 424 -9.91 -11.44 0.99
C HIS A 424 -10.76 -10.21 0.67
N GLY A 425 -12.00 -10.20 1.17
CA GLY A 425 -13.04 -9.29 0.73
C GLY A 425 -13.84 -8.69 1.87
N VAL A 426 -14.75 -7.77 1.51
CA VAL A 426 -15.59 -7.02 2.47
C VAL A 426 -16.40 -7.89 3.44
N ASP A 427 -16.72 -9.14 3.07
CA ASP A 427 -17.55 -10.03 3.87
C ASP A 427 -16.76 -10.87 4.88
N ASN A 428 -15.49 -11.14 4.59
CA ASN A 428 -14.63 -12.06 5.35
C ASN A 428 -13.34 -11.41 5.88
N TYR A 429 -13.12 -10.11 5.67
CA TYR A 429 -11.87 -9.41 6.00
C TYR A 429 -11.39 -9.59 7.45
N ASN A 430 -12.30 -9.77 8.40
CA ASN A 430 -12.02 -10.01 9.82
C ASN A 430 -12.59 -11.34 10.36
N LYS A 431 -12.93 -12.30 9.47
CA LYS A 431 -13.60 -13.57 9.84
C LYS A 431 -12.86 -14.82 9.32
N PRO A 432 -11.79 -15.27 9.99
CA PRO A 432 -11.04 -14.58 11.02
C PRO A 432 -10.14 -13.49 10.41
N PHE A 433 -9.63 -12.60 11.24
CA PHE A 433 -8.62 -11.63 10.84
C PHE A 433 -7.26 -12.31 10.51
N PRO A 434 -6.49 -11.80 9.53
CA PRO A 434 -5.12 -12.26 9.28
C PRO A 434 -4.24 -12.02 10.51
N LYS A 435 -3.67 -13.07 11.12
CA LYS A 435 -2.99 -12.97 12.42
C LYS A 435 -1.55 -12.47 12.33
N GLY A 436 -1.02 -11.90 13.41
CA GLY A 436 0.39 -11.53 13.53
C GLY A 436 0.74 -10.13 13.00
N TRP A 437 -0.17 -9.45 12.31
CA TRP A 437 0.01 -8.06 11.93
C TRP A 437 -0.27 -7.14 13.11
N LYS A 438 0.69 -6.29 13.46
CA LYS A 438 0.57 -5.25 14.49
C LYS A 438 -0.46 -4.20 14.09
N ASN A 439 -0.47 -3.84 12.79
CA ASN A 439 -1.43 -2.96 12.16
C ASN A 439 -1.46 -3.26 10.65
N SER A 440 -2.59 -3.00 9.98
CA SER A 440 -2.77 -3.34 8.57
C SER A 440 -3.76 -2.43 7.84
N ASN A 441 -3.43 -2.03 6.62
CA ASN A 441 -4.36 -1.42 5.66
C ASN A 441 -4.58 -2.42 4.51
N PHE A 442 -5.57 -3.30 4.65
CA PHE A 442 -5.83 -4.32 3.65
C PHE A 442 -6.65 -3.75 2.50
N LEU A 443 -6.18 -3.99 1.27
CA LEU A 443 -6.91 -3.77 0.03
C LEU A 443 -7.79 -5.00 -0.23
N LEU A 444 -9.10 -4.80 -0.30
CA LEU A 444 -10.12 -5.85 -0.24
C LEU A 444 -10.93 -5.95 -1.53
N GLN A 445 -11.44 -7.15 -1.81
CA GLN A 445 -12.41 -7.35 -2.89
C GLN A 445 -13.79 -6.81 -2.48
N PRO A 446 -14.57 -6.22 -3.41
CA PRO A 446 -14.34 -6.24 -4.87
C PRO A 446 -13.40 -5.15 -5.41
N GLY A 447 -13.05 -4.12 -4.65
CA GLY A 447 -12.21 -3.01 -5.12
C GLY A 447 -10.70 -3.28 -5.19
N THR A 448 -10.24 -4.53 -5.14
CA THR A 448 -8.78 -4.84 -5.09
C THR A 448 -8.04 -4.40 -6.35
N TYR A 449 -8.67 -4.55 -7.50
CA TYR A 449 -8.07 -4.29 -8.80
C TYR A 449 -8.67 -3.05 -9.48
N ASP A 450 -9.44 -2.26 -8.73
CA ASP A 450 -10.06 -1.05 -9.27
C ASP A 450 -9.12 0.14 -9.03
N TYR A 451 -8.46 0.60 -10.09
CA TYR A 451 -7.51 1.71 -10.07
C TYR A 451 -8.13 3.06 -9.67
N VAL A 452 -9.47 3.20 -9.68
CA VAL A 452 -10.15 4.48 -9.39
C VAL A 452 -11.26 4.36 -8.34
N ASN A 453 -11.46 3.18 -7.75
CA ASN A 453 -12.45 2.96 -6.69
C ASN A 453 -12.06 1.80 -5.77
N THR A 454 -10.84 1.86 -5.24
CA THR A 454 -10.32 0.82 -4.34
C THR A 454 -11.13 0.69 -3.05
N THR A 455 -11.16 -0.52 -2.47
CA THR A 455 -11.81 -0.81 -1.19
C THR A 455 -10.76 -1.17 -0.12
N TRP A 456 -10.74 -0.47 1.01
CA TRP A 456 -9.74 -0.67 2.07
C TRP A 456 -10.36 -0.91 3.45
N SER A 457 -9.72 -1.76 4.25
CA SER A 457 -9.95 -1.86 5.70
C SER A 457 -8.70 -1.43 6.47
N TYR A 458 -8.87 -0.46 7.37
CA TYR A 458 -7.81 0.08 8.22
C TYR A 458 -7.89 -0.52 9.63
N ASP A 459 -7.01 -1.44 9.96
CA ASP A 459 -6.90 -2.13 11.26
C ASP A 459 -8.24 -2.68 11.77
N GLN A 460 -8.77 -3.72 11.11
CA GLN A 460 -10.04 -4.37 11.46
C GLN A 460 -11.29 -3.46 11.37
N LYS A 461 -11.15 -2.18 11.02
CA LYS A 461 -12.30 -1.29 10.79
C LYS A 461 -13.08 -1.75 9.56
N LYS A 462 -14.36 -1.37 9.53
CA LYS A 462 -15.24 -1.65 8.41
C LYS A 462 -14.60 -1.17 7.09
N PRO A 463 -14.69 -1.95 6.01
CA PRO A 463 -14.17 -1.56 4.71
C PRO A 463 -14.80 -0.26 4.20
N GLN A 464 -14.01 0.53 3.47
CA GLN A 464 -14.41 1.81 2.87
C GLN A 464 -13.95 1.86 1.41
N ASN A 465 -14.80 2.39 0.53
CA ASN A 465 -14.49 2.62 -0.87
C ASN A 465 -13.95 4.04 -1.08
N PHE A 466 -13.06 4.19 -2.05
CA PHE A 466 -12.45 5.48 -2.37
C PHE A 466 -12.66 5.85 -3.85
N PRO A 467 -13.90 6.18 -4.25
CA PRO A 467 -14.23 6.50 -5.63
C PRO A 467 -13.53 7.78 -6.10
N GLY A 468 -13.03 7.75 -7.34
CA GLY A 468 -12.31 8.85 -7.97
C GLY A 468 -10.85 8.98 -7.53
N GLN A 469 -10.38 8.21 -6.56
CA GLN A 469 -9.00 8.27 -6.08
C GLN A 469 -8.14 7.20 -6.75
N ASN A 470 -7.00 7.60 -7.30
CA ASN A 470 -6.08 6.68 -7.98
C ASN A 470 -5.44 5.70 -6.99
N ALA A 471 -5.43 4.41 -7.34
CA ALA A 471 -4.93 3.32 -6.50
C ALA A 471 -3.44 3.45 -6.14
N ILE A 472 -2.60 3.96 -7.04
CA ILE A 472 -1.16 4.17 -6.81
C ILE A 472 -0.98 5.25 -5.73
N ASN A 473 -1.67 6.39 -5.86
CA ASN A 473 -1.60 7.47 -4.87
C ASN A 473 -2.07 7.00 -3.49
N LEU A 474 -3.18 6.24 -3.44
CA LEU A 474 -3.72 5.72 -2.20
C LEU A 474 -2.77 4.75 -1.50
N ILE A 475 -2.20 3.78 -2.23
CA ILE A 475 -1.27 2.83 -1.61
C ILE A 475 0.03 3.51 -1.18
N THR A 476 0.56 4.46 -1.94
CA THR A 476 1.74 5.26 -1.55
C THR A 476 1.48 5.99 -0.23
N ASN A 477 0.36 6.72 -0.14
CA ASN A 477 0.00 7.47 1.06
C ASN A 477 -0.23 6.56 2.28
N ASN A 478 -0.99 5.48 2.11
CA ASN A 478 -1.24 4.50 3.17
C ASN A 478 0.06 3.86 3.67
N SER A 479 1.03 3.66 2.78
CA SER A 479 2.32 3.05 3.12
C SER A 479 3.25 4.03 3.83
N LEU A 480 3.27 5.31 3.43
CA LEU A 480 4.03 6.35 4.13
C LEU A 480 3.48 6.59 5.55
N GLU A 481 2.15 6.61 5.71
CA GLU A 481 1.51 6.69 7.03
C GLU A 481 1.87 5.46 7.88
N MET A 482 1.80 4.25 7.31
CA MET A 482 2.18 3.02 8.03
C MET A 482 3.67 3.01 8.41
N LEU A 483 4.55 3.53 7.55
CA LEU A 483 5.97 3.70 7.84
C LEU A 483 6.18 4.67 9.01
N ASP A 484 5.45 5.78 9.04
CA ASP A 484 5.48 6.72 10.18
C ASP A 484 5.08 6.03 11.48
N HIS A 485 4.00 5.23 11.46
CA HIS A 485 3.60 4.42 12.62
C HIS A 485 4.67 3.43 13.05
N ALA A 486 5.24 2.67 12.11
CA ALA A 486 6.27 1.67 12.39
C ALA A 486 7.53 2.30 13.03
N VAL A 487 7.96 3.46 12.53
CA VAL A 487 9.10 4.21 13.08
C VAL A 487 8.80 4.72 14.49
N ASN A 488 7.61 5.28 14.70
CA ASN A 488 7.21 5.85 15.99
C ASN A 488 7.06 4.81 17.11
N ASP A 489 6.78 3.55 16.76
CA ASP A 489 6.76 2.44 17.73
C ASP A 489 8.16 2.12 18.31
N GLY A 490 9.23 2.60 17.67
CA GLY A 490 10.59 2.53 18.20
C GLY A 490 11.15 1.11 18.33
N LYS A 491 10.64 0.16 17.54
CA LYS A 491 11.10 -1.24 17.46
C LYS A 491 11.53 -1.59 16.05
N PRO A 492 12.39 -2.60 15.84
CA PRO A 492 12.59 -3.20 14.53
C PRO A 492 11.24 -3.59 13.92
N PHE A 493 11.05 -3.27 12.64
CA PHE A 493 9.80 -3.54 11.95
C PHE A 493 9.98 -4.30 10.64
N PHE A 494 8.92 -5.00 10.24
CA PHE A 494 8.71 -5.52 8.90
C PHE A 494 7.47 -4.84 8.32
N LEU A 495 7.63 -4.00 7.29
CA LEU A 495 6.53 -3.37 6.58
C LEU A 495 6.42 -3.98 5.19
N ALA A 496 5.33 -4.70 4.93
CA ALA A 496 5.00 -5.20 3.60
C ALA A 496 4.04 -4.24 2.88
N VAL A 497 4.43 -3.84 1.66
CA VAL A 497 3.65 -3.00 0.75
C VAL A 497 3.39 -3.80 -0.51
N ALA A 498 2.12 -4.13 -0.76
CA ALA A 498 1.72 -5.07 -1.81
C ALA A 498 0.63 -4.48 -2.72
N PRO A 499 0.98 -3.56 -3.64
CA PRO A 499 0.04 -3.07 -4.65
C PRO A 499 -0.50 -4.21 -5.51
N ALA A 500 -1.74 -4.07 -5.99
CA ALA A 500 -2.34 -4.96 -6.98
C ALA A 500 -2.03 -4.49 -8.43
N ILE A 501 -0.83 -3.96 -8.64
CA ILE A 501 -0.39 -3.22 -9.84
C ILE A 501 0.93 -3.83 -10.31
N PRO A 502 1.17 -4.04 -11.63
CA PRO A 502 0.39 -3.63 -12.81
C PRO A 502 -0.73 -4.57 -13.33
N HIS A 503 -1.39 -5.35 -12.48
CA HIS A 503 -2.53 -6.20 -12.88
C HIS A 503 -3.57 -5.46 -13.75
N VAL A 504 -4.28 -6.18 -14.63
CA VAL A 504 -5.42 -5.61 -15.37
C VAL A 504 -6.43 -4.95 -14.42
N GLY A 505 -7.01 -3.81 -14.83
CA GLY A 505 -8.04 -3.13 -14.05
C GLY A 505 -9.33 -3.93 -14.03
N ILE A 506 -9.96 -4.07 -12.86
CA ILE A 506 -11.28 -4.70 -12.72
C ILE A 506 -12.15 -3.75 -11.91
N HIS A 507 -13.28 -3.30 -12.47
CA HIS A 507 -14.18 -2.44 -11.73
C HIS A 507 -14.75 -3.19 -10.51
N ALA A 508 -14.94 -2.48 -9.39
CA ALA A 508 -15.59 -3.06 -8.22
C ALA A 508 -17.02 -3.56 -8.52
N THR A 509 -17.65 -3.06 -9.59
CA THR A 509 -18.96 -3.48 -10.10
C THR A 509 -18.89 -4.61 -11.13
N GLY A 510 -17.70 -5.12 -11.45
CA GLY A 510 -17.44 -6.11 -12.49
C GLY A 510 -17.02 -5.50 -13.84
N GLY A 511 -16.29 -6.30 -14.62
CA GLY A 511 -15.74 -5.91 -15.93
C GLY A 511 -14.28 -5.46 -15.86
N THR A 512 -13.50 -5.84 -16.88
CA THR A 512 -12.08 -5.53 -17.01
C THR A 512 -11.85 -4.27 -17.83
N TYR A 513 -10.84 -3.49 -17.49
CA TYR A 513 -10.43 -2.27 -18.21
C TYR A 513 -8.92 -2.07 -18.18
N VAL A 514 -8.43 -1.19 -19.04
CA VAL A 514 -7.00 -0.89 -19.15
C VAL A 514 -6.53 -0.21 -17.84
N PRO A 515 -5.43 -0.66 -17.20
CA PRO A 515 -4.91 -0.04 -15.98
C PRO A 515 -4.75 1.48 -16.07
N GLU A 516 -5.25 2.20 -15.06
CA GLU A 516 -5.27 3.66 -15.05
C GLU A 516 -4.03 4.23 -14.32
N PRO A 517 -3.11 4.92 -15.02
CA PRO A 517 -1.93 5.50 -14.40
C PRO A 517 -2.25 6.78 -13.63
N VAL A 518 -1.32 7.21 -12.78
CA VAL A 518 -1.33 8.59 -12.25
C VAL A 518 -1.14 9.60 -13.38
N ASP A 519 -1.67 10.82 -13.21
CA ASP A 519 -1.71 11.84 -14.26
C ASP A 519 -0.35 12.12 -14.90
N LYS A 520 0.72 12.14 -14.09
CA LYS A 520 2.11 12.32 -14.52
C LYS A 520 2.51 11.38 -15.67
N TRP A 521 2.05 10.13 -15.65
CA TRP A 521 2.46 9.08 -16.60
C TRP A 521 1.43 8.78 -17.69
N LYS A 522 0.27 9.46 -17.72
CA LYS A 522 -0.82 9.21 -18.69
C LYS A 522 -0.36 9.19 -20.16
N ASN A 523 0.55 10.09 -20.50
CA ASN A 523 1.06 10.25 -21.87
C ASN A 523 2.46 9.67 -22.08
N ALA A 524 2.97 8.85 -21.16
CA ALA A 524 4.30 8.25 -21.27
C ALA A 524 4.30 6.99 -22.15
N PHE A 525 5.50 6.58 -22.57
CA PHE A 525 5.78 5.33 -23.31
C PHE A 525 5.00 5.16 -24.62
N THR A 526 4.66 6.24 -25.32
CA THR A 526 3.82 6.20 -26.54
C THR A 526 4.38 5.30 -27.64
N ASP A 527 5.70 5.23 -27.76
CA ASP A 527 6.39 4.46 -28.79
C ASP A 527 6.84 3.07 -28.32
N ALA A 528 6.53 2.70 -27.07
CA ALA A 528 6.92 1.42 -26.53
C ALA A 528 6.10 0.29 -27.17
N THR A 529 6.79 -0.79 -27.51
CA THR A 529 6.23 -2.04 -28.03
C THR A 529 6.76 -3.22 -27.23
N ILE A 530 6.00 -4.31 -27.24
CA ILE A 530 6.44 -5.57 -26.65
C ILE A 530 7.71 -6.00 -27.41
N PRO A 531 8.79 -6.40 -26.70
CA PRO A 531 10.02 -6.80 -27.37
C PRO A 531 9.77 -7.94 -28.38
N PRO A 532 10.21 -7.79 -29.65
CA PRO A 532 9.99 -8.79 -30.69
C PRO A 532 10.99 -9.96 -30.55
N THR A 533 10.95 -10.65 -29.42
CA THR A 533 11.78 -11.82 -29.13
C THR A 533 11.41 -12.99 -30.03
N LYS A 534 12.26 -14.03 -30.11
CA LYS A 534 12.01 -15.20 -30.98
C LYS A 534 10.71 -15.94 -30.66
N ASN A 535 10.28 -15.89 -29.40
CA ASN A 535 9.02 -16.46 -28.94
C ASN A 535 7.84 -15.50 -29.01
N PHE A 536 8.00 -14.23 -29.41
CA PHE A 536 6.87 -13.33 -29.61
C PHE A 536 6.14 -13.67 -30.92
N ASN A 537 4.93 -14.23 -30.80
CA ASN A 537 4.04 -14.63 -31.91
C ASN A 537 4.73 -15.38 -33.09
N PRO A 538 5.48 -16.47 -32.82
CA PRO A 538 6.29 -17.17 -33.83
C PRO A 538 5.43 -17.77 -34.96
N LYS A 539 6.03 -17.91 -36.15
CA LYS A 539 5.37 -18.50 -37.33
C LYS A 539 4.94 -19.95 -37.10
N ASP A 540 5.73 -20.72 -36.37
CA ASP A 540 5.42 -22.09 -35.97
C ASP A 540 5.17 -22.11 -34.45
N PRO A 541 4.10 -22.76 -33.96
CA PRO A 541 3.84 -22.83 -32.52
C PRO A 541 4.90 -23.70 -31.83
N SER A 542 5.17 -23.41 -30.56
CA SER A 542 6.09 -24.16 -29.70
C SER A 542 5.42 -24.52 -28.37
N GLY A 543 6.16 -25.20 -27.48
CA GLY A 543 5.68 -25.56 -26.15
C GLY A 543 5.02 -26.93 -26.05
N GLY A 544 4.52 -27.24 -24.86
CA GLY A 544 3.76 -28.44 -24.52
C GLY A 544 2.24 -28.22 -24.46
N ALA A 545 1.51 -29.31 -24.33
CA ALA A 545 0.07 -29.33 -24.07
C ALA A 545 -0.77 -28.47 -25.02
N TRP A 546 -1.53 -27.52 -24.48
CA TRP A 546 -2.44 -26.66 -25.25
C TRP A 546 -1.70 -25.50 -25.93
N VAL A 547 -0.52 -25.09 -25.43
CA VAL A 547 0.24 -23.94 -25.94
C VAL A 547 0.67 -24.16 -27.39
N LYS A 548 1.11 -25.38 -27.74
CA LYS A 548 1.48 -25.74 -29.13
C LYS A 548 0.31 -25.75 -30.12
N THR A 549 -0.93 -25.61 -29.63
CA THR A 549 -2.14 -25.57 -30.48
C THR A 549 -2.65 -24.14 -30.71
N LEU A 550 -1.99 -23.14 -30.12
CA LEU A 550 -2.46 -21.77 -30.18
C LEU A 550 -2.39 -21.19 -31.60
N PRO A 551 -3.46 -20.51 -32.04
CA PRO A 551 -3.43 -19.77 -33.29
C PRO A 551 -2.40 -18.65 -33.21
N GLN A 552 -1.84 -18.28 -34.36
CA GLN A 552 -0.98 -17.11 -34.45
C GLN A 552 -1.82 -15.85 -34.22
N LEU A 553 -1.31 -14.91 -33.43
CA LEU A 553 -1.96 -13.62 -33.18
C LEU A 553 -2.03 -12.81 -34.47
N THR A 554 -3.18 -12.20 -34.70
CA THR A 554 -3.42 -11.24 -35.78
C THR A 554 -2.71 -9.91 -35.51
N GLN A 555 -2.51 -9.09 -36.56
CA GLN A 555 -1.92 -7.76 -36.38
C GLN A 555 -2.76 -6.87 -35.45
N ASP A 556 -4.08 -6.96 -35.53
CA ASP A 556 -4.99 -6.22 -34.64
C ASP A 556 -4.82 -6.61 -33.16
N GLU A 557 -4.64 -7.91 -32.87
CA GLU A 557 -4.33 -8.39 -31.52
C GLU A 557 -2.95 -7.90 -31.05
N ILE A 558 -1.94 -7.91 -31.92
CA ILE A 558 -0.60 -7.38 -31.62
C ILE A 558 -0.68 -5.88 -31.28
N ASP A 559 -1.42 -5.09 -32.05
CA ASP A 559 -1.56 -3.65 -31.83
C ASP A 559 -2.25 -3.34 -30.50
N LYS A 560 -3.31 -4.10 -30.18
CA LYS A 560 -4.01 -4.03 -28.88
C LYS A 560 -3.14 -4.49 -27.72
N HIS A 561 -2.30 -5.50 -27.93
CA HIS A 561 -1.33 -5.95 -26.95
C HIS A 561 -0.26 -4.89 -26.68
N ASN A 562 0.24 -4.21 -27.72
CA ASN A 562 1.15 -3.08 -27.55
C ASN A 562 0.51 -1.94 -26.75
N GLU A 563 -0.77 -1.60 -27.00
CA GLU A 563 -1.46 -0.58 -26.19
C GLU A 563 -1.60 -0.99 -24.72
N PHE A 564 -1.99 -2.25 -24.46
CA PHE A 564 -2.08 -2.76 -23.10
C PHE A 564 -0.72 -2.80 -22.39
N TYR A 565 0.34 -3.19 -23.10
CA TYR A 565 1.71 -3.13 -22.61
C TYR A 565 2.13 -1.71 -22.22
N ARG A 566 1.85 -0.70 -23.06
CA ARG A 566 2.08 0.71 -22.72
C ARG A 566 1.36 1.13 -21.45
N ALA A 567 0.08 0.77 -21.31
CA ALA A 567 -0.68 1.08 -20.10
C ALA A 567 -0.06 0.46 -18.84
N ARG A 568 0.41 -0.80 -18.93
CA ARG A 568 1.14 -1.45 -17.83
C ARG A 568 2.43 -0.71 -17.47
N LEU A 569 3.24 -0.30 -18.46
CA LEU A 569 4.44 0.51 -18.20
C LEU A 569 4.12 1.83 -17.47
N ARG A 570 3.01 2.49 -17.82
CA ARG A 570 2.59 3.74 -17.17
C ARG A 570 2.25 3.55 -15.69
N VAL A 571 1.58 2.46 -15.33
CA VAL A 571 1.27 2.17 -13.91
C VAL A 571 2.51 1.65 -13.15
N VAL A 572 3.42 0.92 -13.81
CA VAL A 572 4.73 0.52 -13.24
C VAL A 572 5.58 1.76 -12.91
N ALA A 573 5.59 2.78 -13.76
CA ALA A 573 6.30 4.03 -13.48
C ALA A 573 5.74 4.75 -12.24
N GLY A 574 4.45 4.60 -11.93
CA GLY A 574 3.88 5.08 -10.67
C GLY A 574 4.34 4.30 -9.44
N ILE A 575 4.56 2.98 -9.57
CA ILE A 575 5.21 2.17 -8.52
C ILE A 575 6.66 2.61 -8.32
N ASP A 576 7.36 3.01 -9.38
CA ASP A 576 8.72 3.54 -9.26
C ASP A 576 8.78 4.87 -8.51
N ASP A 577 7.83 5.78 -8.75
CA ASP A 577 7.70 7.02 -7.98
C ASP A 577 7.48 6.71 -6.48
N MET A 578 6.61 5.75 -6.16
CA MET A 578 6.38 5.28 -4.79
C MET A 578 7.67 4.77 -4.12
N ILE A 579 8.52 4.04 -4.83
CA ILE A 579 9.84 3.61 -4.32
C ILE A 579 10.74 4.81 -4.01
N GLY A 580 10.75 5.82 -4.88
CA GLY A 580 11.47 7.08 -4.65
C GLY A 580 11.02 7.76 -3.35
N GLU A 581 9.70 7.84 -3.12
CA GLU A 581 9.12 8.42 -1.91
C GLU A 581 9.48 7.63 -0.64
N PHE A 582 9.45 6.29 -0.70
CA PHE A 582 9.83 5.46 0.45
C PHE A 582 11.30 5.62 0.83
N VAL A 583 12.21 5.61 -0.15
CA VAL A 583 13.64 5.81 0.10
C VAL A 583 13.89 7.19 0.70
N ALA A 584 13.27 8.23 0.13
CA ALA A 584 13.38 9.60 0.67
C ALA A 584 12.81 9.71 2.09
N ALA A 585 11.70 9.03 2.40
CA ALA A 585 11.14 9.00 3.74
C ALA A 585 12.06 8.29 4.75
N LEU A 586 12.67 7.17 4.37
CA LEU A 586 13.63 6.44 5.20
C LEU A 586 14.92 7.25 5.43
N GLU A 587 15.39 7.96 4.41
CA GLU A 587 16.56 8.85 4.48
C GLU A 587 16.29 10.02 5.43
N LYS A 588 15.18 10.72 5.25
CA LYS A 588 14.75 11.84 6.11
C LYS A 588 14.62 11.44 7.58
N LYS A 589 14.27 10.17 7.84
CA LYS A 589 14.16 9.61 9.20
C LYS A 589 15.49 9.11 9.78
N GLY A 590 16.57 9.13 9.00
CA GLY A 590 17.90 8.65 9.43
C GLY A 590 17.97 7.14 9.65
N ILE A 591 17.06 6.35 9.04
CA ILE A 591 17.00 4.89 9.24
C ILE A 591 17.27 4.09 7.97
N LEU A 592 17.54 4.74 6.84
CA LEU A 592 17.79 4.09 5.56
C LEU A 592 18.93 3.07 5.63
N ASP A 593 20.05 3.44 6.25
CA ASP A 593 21.23 2.56 6.37
C ASP A 593 21.02 1.35 7.28
N ASN A 594 19.98 1.38 8.14
CA ASN A 594 19.57 0.26 9.01
C ASN A 594 18.33 -0.48 8.46
N THR A 595 17.88 -0.17 7.24
CA THR A 595 16.66 -0.75 6.65
C THR A 595 17.01 -1.55 5.40
N PHE A 596 16.60 -2.82 5.39
CA PHE A 596 16.57 -3.60 4.16
C PHE A 596 15.36 -3.16 3.32
N ILE A 597 15.59 -2.87 2.04
CA ILE A 597 14.54 -2.64 1.05
C ILE A 597 14.60 -3.80 0.07
N VAL A 598 13.52 -4.57 0.01
CA VAL A 598 13.38 -5.75 -0.86
C VAL A 598 12.27 -5.47 -1.86
N TYR A 599 12.60 -5.54 -3.14
CA TYR A 599 11.66 -5.31 -4.24
C TYR A 599 11.53 -6.54 -5.12
N THR A 600 10.30 -7.00 -5.34
CA THR A 600 9.95 -8.15 -6.20
C THR A 600 8.52 -8.02 -6.72
N THR A 601 8.06 -9.03 -7.45
CA THR A 601 6.65 -9.29 -7.81
C THR A 601 6.21 -10.67 -7.29
N ASP A 602 4.90 -10.93 -7.23
CA ASP A 602 4.34 -12.25 -6.90
C ASP A 602 4.42 -13.26 -8.05
N ASN A 603 4.36 -12.82 -9.29
CA ASN A 603 4.64 -13.62 -10.47
C ASN A 603 5.02 -12.74 -11.66
N GLY A 604 5.52 -13.37 -12.71
CA GLY A 604 5.78 -12.73 -14.00
C GLY A 604 4.51 -12.60 -14.82
N TYR A 605 4.67 -12.20 -16.07
CA TYR A 605 3.57 -11.95 -16.99
C TYR A 605 4.05 -12.01 -18.44
N HIS A 606 3.23 -12.57 -19.33
CA HIS A 606 3.47 -12.61 -20.76
C HIS A 606 2.40 -11.84 -21.53
N ILE A 607 2.77 -11.33 -22.70
CA ILE A 607 1.88 -10.68 -23.65
C ILE A 607 2.35 -11.05 -25.07
N GLY A 608 1.85 -12.16 -25.62
CA GLY A 608 2.16 -12.60 -26.98
C GLY A 608 3.31 -13.60 -27.12
N GLN A 609 4.11 -13.82 -26.07
CA GLN A 609 5.13 -14.87 -26.06
C GLN A 609 4.46 -16.25 -26.20
N HIS A 610 5.03 -17.13 -27.00
CA HIS A 610 4.47 -18.43 -27.39
C HIS A 610 3.06 -18.36 -28.01
N ARG A 611 2.67 -17.19 -28.56
CA ARG A 611 1.30 -16.86 -29.02
C ARG A 611 0.25 -16.81 -27.91
N LEU A 612 0.68 -16.81 -26.65
CA LEU A 612 -0.22 -16.64 -25.52
C LEU A 612 -0.82 -15.23 -25.56
N GLY A 613 -2.08 -15.09 -25.13
CA GLY A 613 -2.64 -13.75 -24.88
C GLY A 613 -1.98 -13.09 -23.67
N ALA A 614 -2.49 -11.96 -23.20
CA ALA A 614 -1.94 -11.36 -21.99
C ALA A 614 -2.29 -12.23 -20.77
N GLY A 615 -1.34 -12.55 -19.90
CA GLY A 615 -1.65 -13.32 -18.70
C GLY A 615 -0.44 -13.94 -18.02
N LYS A 616 -0.72 -15.02 -17.29
CA LYS A 616 0.20 -15.82 -16.48
C LYS A 616 -0.26 -17.28 -16.46
N LYS A 617 0.32 -18.10 -15.56
CA LYS A 617 0.05 -19.54 -15.31
C LYS A 617 0.87 -20.54 -16.13
N CYS A 618 1.84 -20.10 -16.92
CA CYS A 618 2.77 -20.98 -17.65
C CYS A 618 4.13 -21.09 -16.93
N GLY A 619 4.89 -22.14 -17.26
CA GLY A 619 6.23 -22.35 -16.71
C GLY A 619 7.34 -21.69 -17.53
N TYR A 620 7.01 -20.84 -18.49
CA TYR A 620 7.96 -20.10 -19.32
C TYR A 620 8.62 -18.96 -18.53
N GLU A 621 9.85 -18.57 -18.88
CA GLU A 621 10.66 -17.57 -18.13
C GLU A 621 9.89 -16.27 -17.90
N GLU A 622 9.04 -15.84 -18.84
CA GLU A 622 8.19 -14.65 -18.71
C GLU A 622 7.28 -14.67 -17.47
N ASP A 623 6.80 -15.85 -17.07
CA ASP A 623 5.87 -16.04 -15.96
C ASP A 623 6.58 -16.35 -14.64
N ILE A 624 7.77 -16.96 -14.70
CA ILE A 624 8.42 -17.53 -13.52
C ILE A 624 9.71 -16.84 -13.10
N ASN A 625 10.51 -16.26 -14.02
CA ASN A 625 11.73 -15.53 -13.69
C ASN A 625 11.37 -14.05 -13.51
N ILE A 626 11.52 -13.56 -12.28
CA ILE A 626 10.91 -12.31 -11.84
C ILE A 626 11.94 -11.34 -11.25
N PRO A 627 11.65 -10.03 -11.24
CA PRO A 627 12.54 -9.05 -10.63
C PRO A 627 12.80 -9.36 -9.15
N MET A 628 14.06 -9.24 -8.71
CA MET A 628 14.44 -9.32 -7.30
C MET A 628 15.64 -8.42 -7.04
N VAL A 629 15.42 -7.35 -6.27
CA VAL A 629 16.46 -6.38 -5.91
C VAL A 629 16.44 -6.19 -4.40
N ILE A 630 17.62 -6.27 -3.78
CA ILE A 630 17.77 -6.09 -2.34
C ILE A 630 18.82 -5.01 -2.08
N ARG A 631 18.43 -3.99 -1.31
CA ARG A 631 19.32 -2.99 -0.70
C ARG A 631 19.29 -3.15 0.81
N GLY A 632 20.39 -2.89 1.50
CA GLY A 632 20.38 -2.79 2.97
C GLY A 632 21.74 -3.03 3.63
N PRO A 633 21.77 -3.15 4.96
CA PRO A 633 22.99 -3.39 5.73
C PRO A 633 23.79 -4.60 5.21
N ASN A 634 25.09 -4.40 4.94
CA ASN A 634 26.03 -5.43 4.45
C ASN A 634 25.69 -6.09 3.11
N VAL A 635 24.71 -5.57 2.37
CA VAL A 635 24.42 -6.00 1.00
C VAL A 635 25.40 -5.29 0.06
N PRO A 636 26.15 -6.01 -0.80
CA PRO A 636 27.05 -5.37 -1.76
C PRO A 636 26.30 -4.43 -2.68
N LYS A 637 26.89 -3.26 -2.94
CA LYS A 637 26.33 -2.24 -3.83
C LYS A 637 26.71 -2.53 -5.28
N ASN A 638 25.84 -2.14 -6.22
CA ASN A 638 26.04 -2.24 -7.65
C ASN A 638 26.50 -3.63 -8.10
N LYS A 639 25.86 -4.67 -7.54
CA LYS A 639 26.19 -6.07 -7.84
C LYS A 639 25.00 -6.77 -8.47
N ALA A 640 25.27 -7.64 -9.43
CA ALA A 640 24.31 -8.60 -9.95
C ALA A 640 24.83 -10.02 -9.69
N THR A 641 23.93 -10.95 -9.43
CA THR A 641 24.27 -12.35 -9.22
C THR A 641 23.26 -13.27 -9.90
N ASP A 642 23.76 -14.37 -10.45
CA ASP A 642 22.97 -15.44 -11.05
C ASP A 642 22.73 -16.60 -10.07
N ILE A 643 22.96 -16.37 -8.76
CA ILE A 643 22.59 -17.34 -7.72
C ILE A 643 21.09 -17.60 -7.81
N VAL A 644 20.76 -18.89 -7.91
CA VAL A 644 19.38 -19.37 -7.97
C VAL A 644 18.71 -19.15 -6.63
N THR A 645 17.58 -18.45 -6.65
CA THR A 645 16.74 -18.17 -5.47
C THR A 645 15.27 -18.27 -5.85
N THR A 646 14.39 -18.49 -4.87
CA THR A 646 12.97 -18.68 -5.14
C THR A 646 12.08 -17.99 -4.10
N HIS A 647 10.78 -17.86 -4.37
CA HIS A 647 9.85 -17.32 -3.37
C HIS A 647 9.81 -18.09 -2.05
N THR A 648 10.09 -19.41 -2.05
CA THR A 648 10.15 -20.18 -0.79
C THR A 648 11.32 -19.75 0.10
N ASP A 649 12.34 -19.09 -0.47
CA ASP A 649 13.51 -18.60 0.26
C ASP A 649 13.24 -17.30 1.04
N LEU A 650 12.18 -16.55 0.69
CA LEU A 650 11.98 -15.19 1.20
C LEU A 650 11.67 -15.15 2.69
N ALA A 651 10.79 -16.01 3.19
CA ALA A 651 10.49 -16.06 4.62
C ALA A 651 11.76 -16.34 5.46
N ALA A 652 12.59 -17.30 5.03
CA ALA A 652 13.86 -17.59 5.67
C ALA A 652 14.84 -16.40 5.57
N THR A 653 14.85 -15.72 4.44
CA THR A 653 15.68 -14.53 4.18
C THR A 653 15.30 -13.36 5.09
N PHE A 654 14.01 -13.04 5.24
CA PHE A 654 13.55 -11.98 6.14
C PHE A 654 13.89 -12.28 7.60
N MET A 655 13.72 -13.54 8.04
CA MET A 655 14.11 -13.98 9.37
C MET A 655 15.63 -13.79 9.57
N SER A 656 16.45 -14.18 8.59
CA SER A 656 17.90 -13.99 8.62
C SER A 656 18.31 -12.51 8.65
N MET A 657 17.67 -11.64 7.86
CA MET A 657 17.90 -10.19 7.86
C MET A 657 17.65 -9.59 9.26
N LEU A 658 16.62 -10.07 9.95
CA LEU A 658 16.28 -9.68 11.34
C LEU A 658 17.09 -10.44 12.41
N LYS A 659 18.07 -11.25 12.01
CA LYS A 659 18.91 -12.09 12.89
C LYS A 659 18.09 -13.11 13.72
N LEU A 660 16.96 -13.55 13.17
CA LEU A 660 16.09 -14.56 13.75
C LEU A 660 16.43 -15.96 13.21
N LYS A 661 16.11 -17.00 13.98
CA LYS A 661 16.26 -18.39 13.53
C LYS A 661 15.13 -18.75 12.58
N GLU A 662 15.45 -19.45 11.49
CA GLU A 662 14.46 -20.05 10.60
C GLU A 662 13.49 -20.96 11.38
N GLN A 663 12.24 -21.03 10.91
CA GLN A 663 11.27 -21.95 11.50
C GLN A 663 11.43 -23.37 10.93
N PRO A 664 11.20 -24.42 11.74
CA PRO A 664 11.18 -25.78 11.24
C PRO A 664 10.15 -25.99 10.12
N GLY A 665 10.49 -26.80 9.12
CA GLY A 665 9.56 -27.18 8.06
C GLY A 665 9.39 -26.18 6.91
N MET A 666 10.23 -25.15 6.83
CA MET A 666 10.39 -24.33 5.63
C MET A 666 11.08 -25.14 4.51
N ASP A 667 10.59 -25.00 3.28
CA ASP A 667 11.11 -25.68 2.10
C ASP A 667 12.27 -24.89 1.44
N GLY A 668 12.27 -23.55 1.55
CA GLY A 668 13.37 -22.69 1.10
C GLY A 668 14.47 -22.47 2.14
N LYS A 669 15.58 -21.85 1.71
CA LYS A 669 16.73 -21.45 2.54
C LYS A 669 16.95 -19.94 2.44
N ALA A 670 17.55 -19.31 3.46
CA ALA A 670 17.89 -17.90 3.36
C ALA A 670 18.83 -17.60 2.17
N MET A 671 18.52 -16.55 1.41
CA MET A 671 19.31 -16.10 0.27
C MET A 671 20.70 -15.58 0.72
N PRO A 672 21.77 -15.77 -0.07
CA PRO A 672 23.08 -15.22 0.27
C PRO A 672 23.13 -13.69 0.09
N LEU A 673 23.13 -12.93 1.20
CA LEU A 673 23.02 -11.46 1.15
C LEU A 673 24.35 -10.70 1.15
N THR A 674 25.37 -11.22 1.84
CA THR A 674 26.66 -10.51 2.04
C THR A 674 27.67 -10.88 0.97
N GLN A 675 28.70 -10.05 0.76
CA GLN A 675 29.78 -10.36 -0.19
C GLN A 675 30.38 -11.75 0.06
N LYS A 676 30.68 -12.08 1.32
CA LYS A 676 31.19 -13.40 1.70
C LYS A 676 30.19 -14.51 1.37
N ALA A 677 28.92 -14.34 1.70
CA ALA A 677 27.90 -15.36 1.42
C ALA A 677 27.74 -15.59 -0.09
N LEU A 678 27.77 -14.53 -0.89
CA LEU A 678 27.75 -14.62 -2.36
C LEU A 678 28.99 -15.35 -2.89
N ASP A 679 30.17 -15.08 -2.32
CA ASP A 679 31.41 -15.75 -2.73
C ASP A 679 31.45 -17.24 -2.34
N ASP A 680 30.96 -17.57 -1.15
CA ASP A 680 30.87 -18.95 -0.64
C ASP A 680 29.82 -19.77 -1.42
N ASN A 681 28.79 -19.10 -1.97
CA ASN A 681 27.69 -19.72 -2.72
C ASN A 681 27.74 -19.32 -4.20
N LYS A 682 28.92 -19.19 -4.82
CA LYS A 682 29.04 -18.84 -6.26
C LYS A 682 28.27 -19.76 -7.20
N ASN A 683 28.05 -21.02 -6.79
CA ASN A 683 27.24 -22.00 -7.51
C ASN A 683 25.80 -22.13 -6.96
N GLY A 684 25.38 -21.18 -6.12
CA GLY A 684 24.08 -21.13 -5.45
C GLY A 684 23.97 -21.99 -4.18
N PRO A 685 23.00 -21.70 -3.30
CA PRO A 685 22.62 -22.58 -2.18
C PRO A 685 21.82 -23.81 -2.63
N SER A 686 21.33 -23.76 -3.88
CA SER A 686 20.56 -24.77 -4.61
C SER A 686 20.82 -24.58 -6.10
N GLU A 687 20.80 -25.66 -6.88
CA GLU A 687 20.81 -25.60 -8.35
C GLU A 687 19.39 -25.71 -8.95
N HIS A 688 18.39 -26.03 -8.14
CA HIS A 688 17.04 -26.35 -8.59
C HIS A 688 16.01 -25.32 -8.12
N VAL A 689 14.99 -25.13 -8.95
CA VAL A 689 13.73 -24.46 -8.61
C VAL A 689 12.59 -25.36 -9.02
N ASN A 690 11.71 -25.68 -8.07
CA ASN A 690 10.45 -26.33 -8.35
C ASN A 690 9.38 -25.27 -8.67
N VAL A 691 8.72 -25.42 -9.81
CA VAL A 691 7.60 -24.60 -10.24
C VAL A 691 6.40 -25.49 -10.50
N GLU A 692 5.23 -25.10 -10.01
CA GLU A 692 4.05 -25.95 -9.98
C GLU A 692 2.81 -25.15 -10.41
N MET A 693 1.88 -25.80 -11.11
CA MET A 693 0.61 -25.19 -11.50
C MET A 693 -0.52 -26.21 -11.49
N TRP A 694 -1.68 -25.77 -10.98
CA TRP A 694 -2.96 -26.47 -11.09
C TRP A 694 -4.03 -25.45 -11.46
N SER A 695 -4.36 -25.35 -12.74
CA SER A 695 -5.39 -24.40 -13.18
C SER A 695 -5.99 -24.80 -14.52
N SER A 696 -7.04 -24.08 -14.92
CA SER A 696 -7.33 -23.83 -16.34
C SER A 696 -6.34 -22.80 -16.90
N GLY A 697 -5.97 -22.94 -18.17
CA GLY A 697 -5.22 -21.89 -18.87
C GLY A 697 -6.08 -20.63 -18.99
N THR A 698 -5.44 -19.47 -18.99
CA THR A 698 -6.09 -18.19 -19.32
C THR A 698 -5.82 -17.88 -20.78
N TYR A 699 -6.85 -17.54 -21.57
CA TYR A 699 -6.61 -17.16 -22.96
C TYR A 699 -6.06 -15.75 -23.08
N ASN A 700 -6.73 -14.74 -22.52
CA ASN A 700 -6.29 -13.34 -22.62
C ASN A 700 -6.93 -12.44 -21.54
N GLU A 701 -6.11 -11.75 -20.75
CA GLU A 701 -6.51 -10.75 -19.76
C GLU A 701 -6.55 -9.32 -20.35
N ASN A 702 -6.16 -9.12 -21.62
CA ASN A 702 -6.18 -7.80 -22.26
C ASN A 702 -7.63 -7.36 -22.57
N PRO A 703 -8.16 -6.31 -21.91
CA PRO A 703 -9.54 -5.86 -22.10
C PRO A 703 -9.81 -5.26 -23.49
N LEU A 704 -8.78 -4.92 -24.26
CA LEU A 704 -8.91 -4.38 -25.62
C LEU A 704 -9.19 -5.48 -26.66
N ILE A 705 -8.89 -6.74 -26.34
CA ILE A 705 -9.12 -7.88 -27.23
C ILE A 705 -10.40 -8.57 -26.77
N LYS A 706 -11.48 -8.36 -27.53
CA LYS A 706 -12.72 -9.11 -27.37
C LYS A 706 -12.54 -10.51 -27.98
N ALA A 707 -12.00 -11.46 -27.23
CA ALA A 707 -12.03 -12.85 -27.65
C ALA A 707 -12.13 -13.81 -26.46
N ALA A 708 -13.18 -14.65 -26.55
CA ALA A 708 -13.55 -15.85 -25.81
C ALA A 708 -12.59 -16.46 -24.77
N ALA A 709 -13.20 -16.87 -23.64
CA ALA A 709 -12.67 -17.77 -22.62
C ALA A 709 -11.71 -17.15 -21.57
N THR A 710 -12.27 -16.41 -20.62
CA THR A 710 -12.08 -16.85 -19.23
C THR A 710 -12.91 -18.13 -19.06
N VAL A 711 -12.27 -19.30 -19.11
CA VAL A 711 -12.90 -20.51 -18.54
C VAL A 711 -12.84 -20.28 -17.04
N TYR A 712 -13.91 -19.70 -16.48
CA TYR A 712 -14.13 -19.73 -15.04
C TYR A 712 -14.15 -21.19 -14.61
N GLU A 713 -13.46 -21.47 -13.50
CA GLU A 713 -13.45 -22.79 -12.87
C GLU A 713 -14.92 -23.20 -12.64
N GLU A 714 -15.33 -24.33 -13.23
CA GLU A 714 -16.72 -24.83 -13.23
C GLU A 714 -17.32 -24.78 -11.82
N ASP A 715 -18.40 -24.01 -11.65
CA ASP A 715 -19.54 -24.32 -10.76
C ASP A 715 -20.77 -23.40 -10.98
N ASP A 716 -20.70 -22.33 -11.79
CA ASP A 716 -21.89 -21.51 -12.10
C ASP A 716 -22.57 -21.93 -13.42
N GLU A 717 -23.80 -22.46 -13.28
CA GLU A 717 -24.75 -22.91 -14.31
C GLU A 717 -25.31 -21.79 -15.24
N GLU A 718 -24.55 -20.75 -15.60
CA GLU A 718 -25.03 -19.74 -16.57
C GLU A 718 -24.17 -19.61 -17.83
N ASP A 719 -24.82 -19.96 -18.95
CA ASP A 719 -24.37 -19.94 -20.35
C ASP A 719 -23.53 -18.70 -20.74
N VAL A 720 -22.21 -18.84 -20.78
CA VAL A 720 -21.35 -17.95 -21.60
C VAL A 720 -20.93 -18.69 -22.86
N LYS A 721 -21.52 -18.28 -23.99
CA LYS A 721 -21.17 -18.79 -25.33
C LYS A 721 -19.71 -18.46 -25.68
N VAL A 722 -18.81 -19.44 -25.53
CA VAL A 722 -17.39 -19.35 -25.91
C VAL A 722 -17.26 -19.35 -27.45
N GLN A 723 -16.61 -18.33 -28.00
CA GLN A 723 -16.27 -18.23 -29.42
C GLN A 723 -14.93 -18.99 -29.66
N ALA A 724 -15.00 -20.20 -30.22
CA ALA A 724 -13.89 -21.13 -30.50
C ALA A 724 -13.10 -21.63 -29.26
N ALA A 725 -13.44 -22.83 -28.77
CA ALA A 725 -12.71 -23.50 -27.70
C ALA A 725 -11.27 -23.84 -28.13
N ILE A 726 -10.26 -23.30 -27.44
CA ILE A 726 -8.86 -23.73 -27.61
C ILE A 726 -8.74 -25.16 -27.10
N PRO A 727 -8.38 -26.13 -27.96
CA PRO A 727 -8.31 -27.53 -27.55
C PRO A 727 -7.36 -27.74 -26.38
N GLY A 728 -7.89 -28.27 -25.28
CA GLY A 728 -7.07 -28.65 -24.12
C GLY A 728 -6.65 -27.51 -23.19
N ILE A 729 -7.11 -26.27 -23.38
CA ILE A 729 -6.76 -25.13 -22.49
C ILE A 729 -7.11 -25.38 -21.01
N GLY A 730 -8.14 -26.18 -20.73
CA GLY A 730 -8.48 -26.62 -19.37
C GLY A 730 -7.49 -27.60 -18.72
N LYS A 731 -6.46 -28.06 -19.45
CA LYS A 731 -5.45 -29.02 -18.98
C LYS A 731 -4.11 -28.31 -18.69
N ASN A 732 -4.14 -27.24 -17.89
CA ASN A 732 -2.95 -26.41 -17.56
C ASN A 732 -2.29 -26.80 -16.23
N THR A 733 -2.29 -28.10 -15.88
CA THR A 733 -1.60 -28.60 -14.69
C THR A 733 -0.23 -29.13 -15.10
N TYR A 734 0.84 -28.71 -14.40
CA TYR A 734 2.20 -29.19 -14.65
C TYR A 734 3.08 -29.12 -13.39
N LYS A 735 4.14 -29.93 -13.41
CA LYS A 735 5.31 -29.78 -12.53
C LYS A 735 6.52 -29.46 -13.41
N SER A 736 7.28 -28.45 -13.02
CA SER A 736 8.49 -28.08 -13.75
C SER A 736 9.67 -27.77 -12.83
N LEU A 737 10.85 -27.88 -13.43
CA LEU A 737 12.14 -27.77 -12.80
C LEU A 737 13.00 -26.82 -13.62
N ARG A 738 13.45 -25.73 -12.99
CA ARG A 738 14.61 -24.97 -13.48
C ARG A 738 15.85 -25.52 -12.80
N LEU A 739 16.84 -25.88 -13.60
CA LEU A 739 18.08 -26.47 -13.13
C LEU A 739 19.26 -25.67 -13.68
N ILE A 740 19.96 -24.97 -12.80
CA ILE A 740 21.03 -24.02 -13.15
C ILE A 740 22.25 -24.33 -12.29
N GLY A 741 23.35 -24.70 -12.93
CA GLY A 741 24.60 -25.04 -12.27
C GLY A 741 25.79 -24.75 -13.16
N SER A 742 26.97 -25.20 -12.74
CA SER A 742 28.19 -24.98 -13.51
C SER A 742 28.15 -25.78 -14.82
N GLY A 743 27.94 -25.07 -15.94
CA GLY A 743 27.91 -25.66 -17.28
C GLY A 743 26.52 -26.08 -17.80
N TYR A 744 25.44 -25.81 -17.06
CA TYR A 744 24.08 -26.12 -17.50
C TYR A 744 23.02 -25.14 -17.00
N ASN A 745 22.01 -24.93 -17.84
CA ASN A 745 20.83 -24.13 -17.53
C ASN A 745 19.64 -24.74 -18.29
N LEU A 746 18.78 -25.48 -17.60
CA LEU A 746 17.75 -26.33 -18.20
C LEU A 746 16.36 -26.06 -17.63
N TYR A 747 15.35 -26.00 -18.50
CA TYR A 747 13.94 -26.07 -18.08
C TYR A 747 13.38 -27.43 -18.49
N TYR A 748 12.77 -28.13 -17.53
CA TYR A 748 12.09 -29.39 -17.71
C TYR A 748 10.68 -29.30 -17.16
N SER A 749 9.69 -29.83 -17.87
CA SER A 749 8.31 -29.86 -17.40
C SER A 749 7.63 -31.18 -17.73
N VAL A 750 6.69 -31.59 -16.87
CA VAL A 750 5.75 -32.67 -17.09
C VAL A 750 4.34 -32.14 -16.89
N TRP A 751 3.53 -32.25 -17.93
CA TRP A 751 2.13 -31.80 -17.93
C TRP A 751 1.20 -32.91 -17.48
N CYS A 752 0.00 -32.57 -17.03
CA CYS A 752 -1.03 -33.55 -16.68
C CYS A 752 -1.53 -34.39 -17.86
N THR A 753 -1.25 -33.96 -19.09
CA THR A 753 -1.39 -34.77 -20.31
C THR A 753 -0.29 -35.80 -20.51
N ASN A 754 0.69 -35.85 -19.58
CA ASN A 754 1.94 -36.60 -19.63
C ASN A 754 2.87 -36.20 -20.79
N GLU A 755 2.62 -35.06 -21.42
CA GLU A 755 3.57 -34.44 -22.33
C GLU A 755 4.73 -33.82 -21.54
N HIS A 756 5.90 -33.84 -22.16
CA HIS A 756 7.13 -33.40 -21.53
C HIS A 756 7.74 -32.26 -22.33
N GLU A 757 8.43 -31.38 -21.63
CA GLU A 757 9.27 -30.38 -22.27
C GLU A 757 10.68 -30.40 -21.70
N LEU A 758 11.68 -30.18 -22.57
CA LEU A 758 13.06 -29.98 -22.17
C LEU A 758 13.71 -28.93 -23.07
N TYR A 759 14.29 -27.92 -22.45
CA TYR A 759 14.97 -26.82 -23.14
C TYR A 759 16.35 -26.58 -22.54
N ASN A 760 17.33 -26.36 -23.42
CA ASN A 760 18.63 -25.81 -23.04
C ASN A 760 18.54 -24.29 -23.08
N MET A 761 18.43 -23.65 -21.92
CA MET A 761 18.21 -22.21 -21.79
C MET A 761 19.46 -21.38 -22.11
N VAL A 762 20.62 -22.02 -22.30
CA VAL A 762 21.83 -21.35 -22.81
C VAL A 762 21.67 -21.04 -24.30
N ASP A 763 21.26 -22.03 -25.08
CA ASP A 763 21.14 -21.93 -26.54
C ASP A 763 19.74 -21.46 -26.98
N ASP A 764 18.73 -21.74 -26.16
CA ASP A 764 17.32 -21.45 -26.38
C ASP A 764 16.69 -20.74 -25.17
N PRO A 765 17.10 -19.49 -24.87
CA PRO A 765 16.57 -18.72 -23.75
C PRO A 765 15.09 -18.34 -23.91
N TYR A 766 14.52 -18.53 -25.10
CA TYR A 766 13.12 -18.23 -25.42
C TYR A 766 12.24 -19.47 -25.53
N GLN A 767 12.75 -20.65 -25.13
CA GLN A 767 11.98 -21.90 -25.03
C GLN A 767 11.24 -22.29 -26.32
N MET A 768 11.90 -22.14 -27.47
CA MET A 768 11.30 -22.40 -28.77
C MET A 768 11.52 -23.82 -29.31
N ASN A 769 12.52 -24.53 -28.82
CA ASN A 769 12.95 -25.83 -29.33
C ASN A 769 12.85 -26.94 -28.26
N ASN A 770 11.65 -27.47 -28.07
CA ASN A 770 11.39 -28.57 -27.13
C ASN A 770 12.07 -29.87 -27.59
N GLN A 771 13.11 -30.31 -26.87
CA GLN A 771 13.85 -31.54 -27.18
C GLN A 771 13.07 -32.83 -26.91
N LEU A 772 11.89 -32.72 -26.29
CA LEU A 772 10.98 -33.83 -25.98
C LEU A 772 9.63 -33.71 -26.69
N ALA A 773 9.54 -32.92 -27.76
CA ALA A 773 8.28 -32.71 -28.50
C ALA A 773 7.63 -34.01 -29.02
N ASP A 774 8.44 -35.01 -29.38
CA ASP A 774 7.98 -36.32 -29.85
C ASP A 774 7.75 -37.35 -28.71
N PHE A 775 8.04 -36.98 -27.46
CA PHE A 775 7.86 -37.86 -26.30
C PHE A 775 6.35 -38.02 -26.01
N LYS A 776 5.92 -39.26 -25.80
CA LYS A 776 4.52 -39.60 -25.51
C LYS A 776 4.42 -40.33 -24.18
N ALA A 777 3.25 -40.26 -23.56
CA ALA A 777 2.94 -41.03 -22.36
C ALA A 777 3.26 -42.52 -22.59
N GLY A 778 4.08 -43.11 -21.72
CA GLY A 778 4.49 -44.51 -21.81
C GLY A 778 5.70 -44.78 -22.71
N THR A 779 6.30 -43.77 -23.36
CA THR A 779 7.58 -43.92 -24.05
C THR A 779 8.68 -44.31 -23.05
N ASP A 780 9.42 -45.38 -23.35
CA ASP A 780 10.60 -45.75 -22.58
C ASP A 780 11.68 -44.67 -22.74
N MET A 781 12.14 -44.10 -21.63
CA MET A 781 13.16 -43.04 -21.62
C MET A 781 14.49 -43.49 -22.25
N SER A 782 14.77 -44.80 -22.29
CA SER A 782 15.94 -45.35 -22.98
C SER A 782 15.93 -45.07 -24.49
N GLN A 783 14.75 -44.85 -25.08
CA GLN A 783 14.54 -44.64 -26.51
C GLN A 783 14.59 -43.16 -26.93
N ILE A 784 14.77 -42.23 -25.98
CA ILE A 784 14.86 -40.80 -26.28
C ILE A 784 16.12 -40.55 -27.11
N LYS A 785 15.91 -39.97 -28.30
CA LYS A 785 16.98 -39.60 -29.23
C LYS A 785 17.43 -38.17 -28.97
N GLY A 786 18.68 -37.86 -29.31
CA GLY A 786 19.25 -36.53 -29.18
C GLY A 786 20.39 -36.48 -28.17
N ASN A 787 21.04 -35.32 -28.12
CA ASN A 787 22.15 -35.04 -27.22
C ASN A 787 22.02 -33.62 -26.69
N MET A 788 22.37 -33.43 -25.42
CA MET A 788 22.41 -32.12 -24.77
C MET A 788 23.56 -32.10 -23.78
N MET A 789 24.35 -31.02 -23.80
CA MET A 789 25.55 -30.85 -22.96
C MET A 789 26.58 -31.99 -23.10
N GLY A 790 26.67 -32.59 -24.29
CA GLY A 790 27.58 -33.71 -24.55
C GLY A 790 27.05 -35.07 -24.08
N HIS A 791 25.86 -35.14 -23.47
CA HIS A 791 25.26 -36.39 -22.99
C HIS A 791 24.05 -36.80 -23.85
N PRO A 792 23.87 -38.10 -24.14
CA PRO A 792 22.63 -38.60 -24.75
C PRO A 792 21.41 -38.25 -23.89
N LEU A 793 20.33 -37.80 -24.51
CA LEU A 793 19.09 -37.47 -23.78
C LEU A 793 18.53 -38.68 -23.01
N SER A 794 18.69 -39.88 -23.55
CA SER A 794 18.33 -41.13 -22.86
C SER A 794 19.08 -41.35 -21.54
N LYS A 795 20.21 -40.67 -21.31
CA LYS A 795 20.96 -40.69 -20.05
C LYS A 795 20.65 -39.48 -19.18
N LEU A 796 20.46 -38.30 -19.78
CA LEU A 796 20.19 -37.05 -19.09
C LEU A 796 18.78 -37.01 -18.49
N VAL A 797 17.74 -37.29 -19.29
CA VAL A 797 16.33 -37.12 -18.90
C VAL A 797 15.95 -37.95 -17.67
N PRO A 798 16.33 -39.23 -17.52
CA PRO A 798 16.00 -40.00 -16.31
C PRO A 798 16.53 -39.39 -15.00
N ARG A 799 17.62 -38.62 -15.05
CA ARG A 799 18.20 -37.95 -13.87
C ARG A 799 17.40 -36.73 -13.48
N ILE A 800 17.06 -35.90 -14.48
CA ILE A 800 16.22 -34.72 -14.32
C ILE A 800 14.83 -35.14 -13.83
N ASP A 801 14.25 -36.19 -14.42
CA ASP A 801 12.95 -36.72 -14.03
C ASP A 801 12.95 -37.29 -12.61
N ALA A 802 13.99 -38.02 -12.21
CA ALA A 802 14.13 -38.49 -10.83
C ALA A 802 14.26 -37.35 -9.82
N LEU A 803 14.93 -36.25 -10.19
CA LEU A 803 15.00 -35.05 -9.36
C LEU A 803 13.63 -34.37 -9.24
N GLN A 804 12.91 -34.22 -10.36
CA GLN A 804 11.54 -33.70 -10.38
C GLN A 804 10.59 -34.58 -9.54
N LEU A 805 10.78 -35.90 -9.54
CA LEU A 805 10.01 -36.84 -8.72
C LEU A 805 10.20 -36.60 -7.22
N VAL A 806 11.42 -36.23 -6.79
CA VAL A 806 11.64 -35.80 -5.39
C VAL A 806 10.95 -34.47 -5.14
N LEU A 807 11.15 -33.49 -6.03
CA LEU A 807 10.70 -32.11 -5.82
C LEU A 807 9.18 -31.95 -5.87
N LYS A 808 8.47 -32.78 -6.62
CA LYS A 808 7.00 -32.66 -6.76
C LYS A 808 6.23 -32.95 -5.46
N SER A 809 6.87 -33.58 -4.48
CA SER A 809 6.28 -34.03 -3.20
C SER A 809 7.22 -33.79 -2.00
N CYS A 810 8.25 -32.97 -2.18
CA CYS A 810 9.29 -32.75 -1.17
C CYS A 810 8.75 -32.03 0.08
N LYS A 811 9.42 -32.16 1.23
CA LYS A 811 9.12 -31.41 2.45
C LYS A 811 10.39 -31.07 3.20
N GLY A 812 10.55 -29.81 3.58
CA GLY A 812 11.67 -29.29 4.35
C GLY A 812 13.01 -29.68 3.75
N ALA A 813 13.76 -30.54 4.45
CA ALA A 813 15.09 -30.98 4.04
C ALA A 813 15.14 -31.61 2.64
N SER A 814 14.10 -32.35 2.21
CA SER A 814 14.11 -32.94 0.86
C SER A 814 13.83 -31.93 -0.24
N CYS A 815 13.21 -30.77 0.05
CA CYS A 815 13.13 -29.66 -0.90
C CYS A 815 14.45 -28.89 -0.98
N ARG A 816 15.13 -28.78 0.16
CA ARG A 816 16.40 -28.07 0.34
C ARG A 816 17.58 -28.79 -0.29
N ASP A 817 17.64 -30.11 -0.16
CA ASP A 817 18.74 -30.97 -0.58
C ASP A 817 18.20 -32.24 -1.30
N PRO A 818 17.50 -32.10 -2.44
CA PRO A 818 16.78 -33.21 -3.09
C PRO A 818 17.70 -34.34 -3.55
N TRP A 819 18.95 -34.04 -3.94
CA TRP A 819 19.94 -35.06 -4.28
C TRP A 819 20.25 -36.01 -3.12
N LYS A 820 20.20 -35.53 -1.87
CA LYS A 820 20.40 -36.37 -0.68
C LYS A 820 19.26 -37.37 -0.48
N THR A 821 18.07 -37.08 -1.02
CA THR A 821 16.94 -38.03 -1.03
C THR A 821 17.22 -39.19 -2.01
N LEU A 822 17.82 -38.89 -3.17
CA LEU A 822 18.22 -39.89 -4.16
C LEU A 822 19.50 -40.61 -3.77
N HIS A 823 20.45 -39.92 -3.13
CA HIS A 823 21.77 -40.41 -2.74
C HIS A 823 22.05 -40.12 -1.25
N PRO A 824 21.52 -40.94 -0.33
CA PRO A 824 21.64 -40.69 1.12
C PRO A 824 23.08 -40.61 1.65
N GLN A 825 24.04 -41.21 0.94
CA GLN A 825 25.46 -41.16 1.28
C GLN A 825 26.12 -39.81 0.96
N GLY A 826 25.46 -38.93 0.19
CA GLY A 826 25.93 -37.57 -0.11
C GLY A 826 27.03 -37.49 -1.18
N ASN A 827 27.23 -38.56 -1.95
CA ASN A 827 28.17 -38.66 -3.07
C ASN A 827 27.70 -37.91 -4.32
N VAL A 828 26.40 -37.62 -4.44
CA VAL A 828 25.81 -36.81 -5.52
C VAL A 828 25.17 -35.57 -4.91
N LYS A 829 25.60 -34.39 -5.37
CA LYS A 829 25.10 -33.09 -4.88
C LYS A 829 24.59 -32.18 -6.00
N SER A 830 24.79 -32.58 -7.25
CA SER A 830 24.44 -31.81 -8.44
C SER A 830 24.07 -32.75 -9.59
N LEU A 831 23.46 -32.20 -10.64
CA LEU A 831 23.26 -32.92 -11.90
C LEU A 831 24.60 -33.41 -12.48
N SER A 832 25.67 -32.62 -12.35
CA SER A 832 27.00 -33.00 -12.84
C SER A 832 27.49 -34.29 -12.17
N ASP A 833 27.35 -34.41 -10.85
CA ASP A 833 27.70 -35.64 -10.12
C ASP A 833 26.79 -36.81 -10.54
N ALA A 834 25.49 -36.52 -10.70
CA ALA A 834 24.49 -37.52 -11.09
C ALA A 834 24.80 -38.14 -12.45
N LEU A 835 25.40 -37.37 -13.38
CA LEU A 835 25.77 -37.81 -14.74
C LEU A 835 26.88 -38.86 -14.80
N ASN A 836 27.49 -39.22 -13.67
CA ASN A 836 28.40 -40.36 -13.61
C ASN A 836 27.71 -41.65 -14.14
N PRO A 837 28.33 -42.38 -15.09
CA PRO A 837 27.76 -43.59 -15.68
C PRO A 837 27.43 -44.71 -14.67
N GLU A 838 28.07 -44.73 -13.50
CA GLU A 838 27.79 -45.73 -12.46
C GLU A 838 26.33 -45.69 -11.98
N PHE A 839 25.67 -44.54 -12.08
CA PHE A 839 24.28 -44.35 -11.68
C PHE A 839 23.27 -44.57 -12.82
N ASP A 840 23.71 -44.95 -14.02
CA ASP A 840 22.81 -45.08 -15.18
C ASP A 840 21.64 -46.05 -14.90
N ALA A 841 21.95 -47.26 -14.43
CA ALA A 841 20.91 -48.25 -14.14
C ALA A 841 19.97 -47.78 -13.03
N PHE A 842 20.47 -47.04 -12.04
CA PHE A 842 19.66 -46.50 -10.95
C PHE A 842 18.62 -45.51 -11.46
N TYR A 843 19.03 -44.50 -12.23
CA TYR A 843 18.12 -43.49 -12.75
C TYR A 843 17.14 -44.03 -13.80
N GLN A 844 17.56 -45.00 -14.63
CA GLN A 844 16.65 -45.66 -15.56
C GLN A 844 15.50 -46.36 -14.83
N ASN A 845 15.76 -47.00 -13.70
CA ASN A 845 14.80 -47.79 -12.93
C ASN A 845 13.96 -46.98 -11.92
N GLN A 846 14.12 -45.65 -11.88
CA GLN A 846 13.25 -44.78 -11.10
C GLN A 846 11.82 -44.77 -11.65
N PRO A 847 10.79 -44.72 -10.78
CA PRO A 847 9.46 -44.32 -11.21
C PRO A 847 9.51 -43.02 -12.01
N LYS A 848 8.65 -42.87 -13.02
CA LYS A 848 8.65 -41.67 -13.87
C LYS A 848 7.61 -40.68 -13.41
N VAL A 849 7.91 -39.39 -13.50
CA VAL A 849 6.92 -38.36 -13.21
C VAL A 849 5.79 -38.45 -14.23
N GLY A 850 4.56 -38.35 -13.75
CA GLY A 850 3.37 -38.36 -14.58
C GLY A 850 2.14 -38.07 -13.75
N PHE A 851 1.00 -38.02 -14.43
CA PHE A 851 -0.31 -37.73 -13.86
C PHE A 851 -1.34 -38.73 -14.36
N THR A 852 -2.34 -38.98 -13.53
CA THR A 852 -3.52 -39.78 -13.87
C THR A 852 -4.74 -38.90 -14.18
N GLY A 853 -4.68 -37.58 -13.91
CA GLY A 853 -5.72 -36.62 -14.27
C GLY A 853 -5.27 -35.16 -14.25
N CYS A 854 -6.05 -34.30 -14.89
CA CYS A 854 -5.88 -32.84 -14.89
C CYS A 854 -6.99 -32.21 -14.02
N LYS A 855 -6.64 -31.62 -12.88
CA LYS A 855 -7.57 -30.89 -12.01
C LYS A 855 -6.96 -29.58 -11.53
N PRO A 856 -7.77 -28.54 -11.27
CA PRO A 856 -7.29 -27.22 -10.81
C PRO A 856 -6.85 -27.21 -9.32
N GLY A 857 -6.63 -28.39 -8.74
CA GLY A 857 -6.23 -28.57 -7.34
C GLY A 857 -5.17 -29.65 -7.18
N TYR A 858 -4.35 -29.53 -6.12
CA TYR A 858 -3.42 -30.59 -5.74
C TYR A 858 -4.17 -31.75 -5.06
N LEU A 859 -4.41 -32.80 -5.84
CA LEU A 859 -5.07 -34.04 -5.43
C LEU A 859 -4.08 -35.20 -5.61
N ILE A 860 -3.60 -35.75 -4.50
CA ILE A 860 -2.47 -36.70 -4.51
C ILE A 860 -2.74 -37.95 -5.36
N GLU A 861 -3.99 -38.38 -5.45
CA GLU A 861 -4.43 -39.52 -6.27
C GLU A 861 -4.30 -39.26 -7.78
N LEU A 862 -4.21 -38.00 -8.19
CA LEU A 862 -4.05 -37.58 -9.59
C LEU A 862 -2.59 -37.35 -10.01
N GLU A 863 -1.69 -37.34 -9.04
CA GLU A 863 -0.29 -36.91 -9.20
C GLU A 863 0.64 -38.06 -9.60
N GLY A 864 0.13 -39.27 -9.87
CA GLY A 864 0.96 -40.41 -10.25
C GLY A 864 2.01 -40.78 -9.19
N PRO A 865 3.19 -41.30 -9.59
CA PRO A 865 4.25 -41.65 -8.65
C PRO A 865 4.70 -40.49 -7.75
N GLN A 866 4.81 -40.75 -6.44
CA GLN A 866 5.15 -39.74 -5.43
C GLN A 866 6.54 -39.90 -4.82
N ASN A 867 7.13 -41.10 -4.92
CA ASN A 867 8.33 -41.45 -4.17
C ASN A 867 9.43 -41.92 -5.13
N ALA A 868 10.58 -41.27 -5.04
CA ALA A 868 11.81 -41.78 -5.64
C ALA A 868 12.40 -42.91 -4.80
N LYS A 869 13.14 -43.82 -5.44
CA LYS A 869 13.89 -44.88 -4.76
C LYS A 869 15.27 -44.34 -4.38
N PRO A 870 15.76 -44.50 -3.13
CA PRO A 870 17.11 -44.11 -2.78
C PRO A 870 18.14 -45.06 -3.42
N TYR A 871 19.31 -44.55 -3.76
CA TYR A 871 20.43 -45.34 -4.26
C TYR A 871 21.01 -46.18 -3.11
N SER A 872 21.13 -47.49 -3.35
CA SER A 872 21.80 -48.43 -2.47
C SER A 872 22.84 -49.20 -3.28
N THR A 873 24.08 -49.20 -2.82
CA THR A 873 25.19 -49.96 -3.39
C THR A 873 25.01 -51.46 -3.25
#